data_AF-A0A5C0B2P6-F1
#
_entry.id   AF-A0A5C0B2P6-F1
#
_cell.length_a   1.000
_cell.length_b   1.000
_cell.length_c   1.000
_cell.angle_alpha   90.00
_cell.angle_beta   90.00
_cell.angle_gamma   90.00
#
_symmetry.space_group_name_H-M   'P 1'
#
loop_
_entity.id
_entity.type
_entity.pdbx_description
1 polymer ?
#
loop_
_entity_poly.entity_id
_entity_poly.type
_entity_poly.pdbx_seq_one_letter_code
_entity_poly.pdbx_strand_id
1 'polypeptide(L)'
;MNKVKTDTFSIDIPDIFESVRPILQSVRAQHALNDDMVTLTVGVANNSLLKKKRGADLGERFRTWCLDRRGPSELTEAYSFSVDDRVAHVVTVEAETGYAFYFAMVEADEGYHYELTGDCLVGQEDEYFPVFEQVLRSFRGFGDVAAALAEQQQGLKTLMSGQRKQKPAPEPEPSPAAPFVVPADGKEYLVVGGHAFTYLPETEYTIPAGFDTGSELSIDLKARIDAPDAAPQILNDYEDGQIYLRFSVKGIYHAGIPTGRFTFENDRDPTYLAYLWKGGFQYSLNLYGELVLEDGWVGFSGYFQGSEPTERHVVQFAKRLPLDTFDWTQYCFRTLDELYSAPVDLPRHLQVTKLGMAELPQALFQYTALESLSIACQAEVGSPQALQEIPDDIARLQNLKYLAFTSITGVKQIPAALAELRGLQKLYLTLSQITSIPEAVLALPELEYCVLSHNHLAHLPAHITPSLRSLSVDDNQLATLPEVLAELPALKYLNIKRNPLVSLPAGLANIEDLALELEKKQTLLDYRYPGADGQGTIPFDNDVFLARHDPALLAQLDAVLADEAWEPYREAIRDLALRTIALETTEPDDYSDTGNTRFGGLPDLPANVDYPTFANYQGETKGFQFIAQLNCADLAAHQAYLPRSGTLYFFISGQESIQAHVIHVDGDNSLRSASELSIDEDFIDADDGIYPPFRVAAAPWVSVPSFYSTESFALAGGVLDPLEEEYELTEGLTHNLEKASPVEPTHGVNSYVFMQHDTPQIEAANALKGKAEDFMVLLRVSSDRKPGFCFWDAGEIFFVIHKSDLARGDFSNVYCGLESS
;
A
#
# COMPACT_ATOMS: atom_id res chain seq x y z
N MET A 1 -1.25 55.02 -3.06
CA MET A 1 -1.17 53.77 -3.85
C MET A 1 0.27 53.28 -3.85
N ASN A 2 0.48 52.07 -3.33
CA ASN A 2 1.75 51.38 -3.34
C ASN A 2 1.93 50.67 -4.68
N LYS A 3 2.91 51.11 -5.49
CA LYS A 3 3.27 50.43 -6.73
C LYS A 3 4.06 49.17 -6.39
N VAL A 4 3.54 48.01 -6.76
CA VAL A 4 4.20 46.71 -6.56
C VAL A 4 4.56 46.13 -7.91
N LYS A 5 5.81 45.66 -8.03
CA LYS A 5 6.36 45.11 -9.26
C LYS A 5 6.98 43.73 -8.98
N THR A 6 6.59 42.73 -9.76
CA THR A 6 7.23 41.41 -9.86
C THR A 6 8.05 41.34 -11.16
N ASP A 7 8.61 40.18 -11.48
CA ASP A 7 9.32 40.00 -12.76
C ASP A 7 8.36 39.88 -13.94
N THR A 8 7.10 39.49 -13.67
CA THR A 8 6.09 39.21 -14.70
C THR A 8 4.94 40.22 -14.77
N PHE A 9 4.76 41.08 -13.76
CA PHE A 9 3.74 42.12 -13.78
C PHE A 9 3.98 43.26 -12.78
N SER A 10 3.23 44.36 -12.94
CA SER A 10 3.11 45.40 -11.92
C SER A 10 1.66 45.81 -11.71
N ILE A 11 1.32 46.17 -10.47
CA ILE A 11 0.01 46.64 -10.04
C ILE A 11 0.15 47.78 -9.02
N ASP A 12 -0.85 48.66 -8.96
CA ASP A 12 -0.95 49.73 -7.98
C ASP A 12 -1.95 49.33 -6.89
N ILE A 13 -1.48 49.09 -5.66
CA ILE A 13 -2.30 48.70 -4.52
C ILE A 13 -2.77 49.96 -3.76
N PRO A 14 -4.08 50.16 -3.53
CA PRO A 14 -4.62 51.28 -2.75
C PRO A 14 -4.15 51.28 -1.29
N ASP A 15 -4.07 52.47 -0.68
CA ASP A 15 -3.50 52.66 0.67
C ASP A 15 -4.39 52.10 1.80
N ILE A 16 -5.62 51.67 1.47
CA ILE A 16 -6.49 50.93 2.39
C ILE A 16 -5.86 49.61 2.83
N PHE A 17 -5.03 48.98 1.98
CA PHE A 17 -4.30 47.77 2.36
C PHE A 17 -3.03 48.14 3.13
N GLU A 18 -3.06 47.88 4.43
CA GLU A 18 -1.99 48.23 5.37
C GLU A 18 -0.78 47.28 5.27
N SER A 19 -1.02 46.03 4.85
CA SER A 19 0.00 45.00 4.66
C SER A 19 0.04 44.57 3.21
N VAL A 20 1.08 44.97 2.47
CA VAL A 20 1.31 44.60 1.07
C VAL A 20 2.62 43.82 0.97
N ARG A 21 2.55 42.56 0.54
CA ARG A 21 3.68 41.64 0.47
C ARG A 21 3.82 41.05 -0.93
N PRO A 22 4.86 41.43 -1.70
CA PRO A 22 5.25 40.65 -2.87
C PRO A 22 5.91 39.33 -2.42
N ILE A 23 5.46 38.22 -3.00
CA ILE A 23 5.99 36.87 -2.76
C ILE A 23 6.23 36.24 -4.14
N LEU A 24 7.49 36.28 -4.60
CA LEU A 24 7.90 35.78 -5.93
C LEU A 24 7.01 36.40 -7.03
N GLN A 25 6.38 35.57 -7.89
CA GLN A 25 5.44 36.04 -8.92
C GLN A 25 4.00 36.24 -8.38
N SER A 26 3.86 36.67 -7.12
CA SER A 26 2.55 37.01 -6.53
C SER A 26 2.64 38.22 -5.60
N VAL A 27 1.52 38.86 -5.35
CA VAL A 27 1.37 39.99 -4.43
C VAL A 27 0.13 39.73 -3.59
N ARG A 28 0.28 39.72 -2.26
CA ARG A 28 -0.83 39.65 -1.32
C ARG A 28 -0.95 40.96 -0.56
N ALA A 29 -2.14 41.52 -0.52
CA ALA A 29 -2.49 42.73 0.20
C ALA A 29 -3.62 42.42 1.21
N GLN A 30 -3.56 43.02 2.40
CA GLN A 30 -4.52 42.78 3.49
C GLN A 30 -4.93 44.10 4.13
N HIS A 31 -6.23 44.22 4.41
CA HIS A 31 -6.83 45.29 5.18
C HIS A 31 -7.52 44.67 6.41
N ALA A 32 -7.06 45.01 7.60
CA ALA A 32 -7.59 44.46 8.85
C ALA A 32 -8.82 45.25 9.31
N LEU A 33 -9.90 44.52 9.61
CA LEU A 33 -11.08 45.01 10.30
C LEU A 33 -11.09 44.43 11.72
N ASN A 34 -11.89 45.01 12.64
CA ASN A 34 -11.81 44.66 14.06
C ASN A 34 -11.96 43.16 14.37
N ASP A 35 -12.80 42.44 13.61
CA ASP A 35 -13.06 41.00 13.78
C ASP A 35 -12.91 40.20 12.47
N ASP A 36 -12.39 40.80 11.39
CA ASP A 36 -12.19 40.11 10.10
C ASP A 36 -11.07 40.77 9.25
N MET A 37 -10.74 40.21 8.10
CA MET A 37 -9.68 40.69 7.22
C MET A 37 -10.06 40.56 5.76
N VAL A 38 -10.04 41.68 5.04
CA VAL A 38 -10.19 41.70 3.59
C VAL A 38 -8.85 41.40 2.93
N THR A 39 -8.81 40.40 2.05
CA THR A 39 -7.58 40.04 1.33
C THR A 39 -7.70 40.23 -0.16
N LEU A 40 -6.58 40.60 -0.78
CA LEU A 40 -6.43 40.72 -2.22
C LEU A 40 -5.14 40.02 -2.62
N THR A 41 -5.23 39.06 -3.53
CA THR A 41 -4.09 38.32 -4.05
C THR A 41 -4.05 38.46 -5.56
N VAL A 42 -2.88 38.80 -6.11
CA VAL A 42 -2.61 38.80 -7.55
C VAL A 42 -1.41 37.93 -7.81
N GLY A 43 -1.48 37.00 -8.76
CA GLY A 43 -0.36 36.12 -9.08
C GLY A 43 -0.50 35.44 -10.43
N VAL A 44 0.45 34.58 -10.74
CA VAL A 44 0.45 33.79 -11.98
C VAL A 44 0.04 32.36 -11.69
N ALA A 45 -0.87 31.81 -12.51
CA ALA A 45 -1.37 30.46 -12.41
C ALA A 45 -1.24 29.68 -13.73
N ASN A 46 -1.12 28.36 -13.65
CA ASN A 46 -1.07 27.47 -14.81
C ASN A 46 -2.49 27.10 -15.26
N ASN A 47 -2.72 27.11 -16.57
CA ASN A 47 -4.01 26.80 -17.18
C ASN A 47 -4.41 25.32 -17.03
N SER A 48 -3.55 24.42 -16.53
CA SER A 48 -3.86 22.99 -16.34
C SER A 48 -5.15 22.75 -15.55
N LEU A 49 -5.43 23.55 -14.51
CA LEU A 49 -6.68 23.41 -13.75
C LEU A 49 -7.89 23.93 -14.53
N LEU A 50 -7.74 25.04 -15.27
CA LEU A 50 -8.80 25.55 -16.13
C LEU A 50 -9.07 24.63 -17.33
N LYS A 51 -8.04 23.94 -17.86
CA LYS A 51 -8.18 22.94 -18.93
C LYS A 51 -9.03 21.74 -18.52
N LYS A 52 -9.07 21.42 -17.23
CA LYS A 52 -9.92 20.36 -16.65
C LYS A 52 -11.37 20.79 -16.44
N LYS A 53 -11.71 22.07 -16.60
CA LYS A 53 -13.08 22.59 -16.41
C LYS A 53 -13.83 22.69 -17.74
N ARG A 54 -15.14 22.49 -17.71
CA ARG A 54 -16.03 22.58 -18.88
C ARG A 54 -16.14 24.04 -19.37
N GLY A 55 -16.02 24.27 -20.68
CA GLY A 55 -16.16 25.59 -21.31
C GLY A 55 -15.52 25.67 -22.71
N ALA A 56 -16.13 26.45 -23.61
CA ALA A 56 -15.68 26.60 -25.00
C ALA A 56 -14.38 27.40 -25.15
N ASP A 57 -14.13 28.33 -24.22
CA ASP A 57 -12.92 29.14 -24.15
C ASP A 57 -12.39 29.25 -22.70
N LEU A 58 -11.23 29.90 -22.54
CA LEU A 58 -10.60 30.08 -21.22
C LEU A 58 -11.48 30.89 -20.26
N GLY A 59 -12.26 31.85 -20.76
CA GLY A 59 -13.16 32.67 -19.94
C GLY A 59 -14.33 31.86 -19.38
N GLU A 60 -14.96 31.00 -20.20
CA GLU A 60 -16.02 30.09 -19.74
C GLU A 60 -15.49 29.06 -18.74
N ARG A 61 -14.31 28.50 -18.99
CA ARG A 61 -13.66 27.54 -18.07
C ARG A 61 -13.30 28.18 -16.74
N PHE A 62 -12.81 29.42 -16.78
CA PHE A 62 -12.53 30.22 -15.58
C PHE A 62 -13.80 30.48 -14.77
N ARG A 63 -14.91 30.84 -15.43
CA ARG A 63 -16.20 31.03 -14.76
C ARG A 63 -16.68 29.77 -14.04
N THR A 64 -16.63 28.62 -14.71
CA THR A 64 -16.98 27.33 -14.10
C THR A 64 -16.07 27.03 -12.90
N TRP A 65 -14.77 27.26 -13.06
CA TRP A 65 -13.80 27.05 -11.99
C TRP A 65 -14.05 27.90 -10.73
N CYS A 66 -14.46 29.16 -10.90
CA CYS A 66 -14.74 30.07 -9.78
C CYS A 66 -15.89 29.59 -8.88
N LEU A 67 -16.92 28.96 -9.45
CA LEU A 67 -18.09 28.49 -8.70
C LEU A 67 -17.79 27.30 -7.78
N ASP A 68 -16.80 26.47 -8.14
CA ASP A 68 -16.44 25.27 -7.37
C ASP A 68 -15.36 25.54 -6.30
N ARG A 69 -14.69 26.70 -6.37
CA ARG A 69 -13.39 26.91 -5.69
C ARG A 69 -13.50 27.12 -4.17
N ARG A 70 -14.62 27.63 -3.67
CA ARG A 70 -14.79 28.06 -2.26
C ARG A 70 -16.02 27.45 -1.59
N GLY A 71 -16.48 26.29 -2.07
CA GLY A 71 -17.73 25.65 -1.66
C GLY A 71 -18.93 26.12 -2.47
N PRO A 72 -20.17 25.70 -2.12
CA PRO A 72 -21.39 26.15 -2.80
C PRO A 72 -21.46 27.68 -2.85
N SER A 73 -21.55 28.23 -4.07
CA SER A 73 -21.56 29.67 -4.30
C SER A 73 -22.49 30.04 -5.46
N GLU A 74 -23.11 31.21 -5.36
CA GLU A 74 -24.01 31.75 -6.37
C GLU A 74 -23.30 32.83 -7.20
N LEU A 75 -23.48 32.77 -8.53
CA LEU A 75 -22.94 33.76 -9.45
C LEU A 75 -23.68 35.09 -9.30
N THR A 76 -22.96 36.16 -8.96
CA THR A 76 -23.52 37.51 -8.87
C THR A 76 -23.37 38.25 -10.21
N GLU A 77 -22.14 38.40 -10.71
CA GLU A 77 -21.87 39.03 -12.01
C GLU A 77 -20.74 38.32 -12.77
N ALA A 78 -20.78 38.41 -14.10
CA ALA A 78 -19.68 38.00 -14.97
C ALA A 78 -19.57 38.96 -16.15
N TYR A 79 -18.39 39.52 -16.36
CA TYR A 79 -18.13 40.48 -17.45
C TYR A 79 -16.66 40.45 -17.86
N SER A 80 -16.32 41.18 -18.93
CA SER A 80 -14.95 41.27 -19.41
C SER A 80 -14.62 42.66 -19.92
N PHE A 81 -13.37 43.08 -19.75
CA PHE A 81 -12.88 44.37 -20.26
C PHE A 81 -11.40 44.29 -20.62
N SER A 82 -10.91 45.26 -21.41
CA SER A 82 -9.50 45.29 -21.80
C SER A 82 -8.62 45.93 -20.73
N VAL A 83 -7.52 45.27 -20.39
CA VAL A 83 -6.45 45.80 -19.53
C VAL A 83 -5.10 45.44 -20.15
N ASP A 84 -4.24 46.43 -20.34
CA ASP A 84 -2.89 46.25 -20.90
C ASP A 84 -2.87 45.46 -22.23
N ASP A 85 -3.78 45.83 -23.14
CA ASP A 85 -4.02 45.18 -24.44
C ASP A 85 -4.42 43.69 -24.36
N ARG A 86 -4.77 43.19 -23.17
CA ARG A 86 -5.26 41.82 -22.90
C ARG A 86 -6.74 41.88 -22.48
N VAL A 87 -7.43 40.73 -22.55
CA VAL A 87 -8.80 40.59 -22.03
C VAL A 87 -8.73 40.14 -20.58
N ALA A 88 -9.38 40.89 -19.69
CA ALA A 88 -9.66 40.49 -18.32
C ALA A 88 -11.07 39.91 -18.24
N HIS A 89 -11.21 38.69 -17.73
CA HIS A 89 -12.47 38.06 -17.38
C HIS A 89 -12.70 38.20 -15.89
N VAL A 90 -13.83 38.78 -15.49
CA VAL A 90 -14.19 38.98 -14.09
C VAL A 90 -15.43 38.17 -13.76
N VAL A 91 -15.40 37.52 -12.60
CA VAL A 91 -16.49 36.72 -12.05
C VAL A 91 -16.61 37.06 -10.57
N THR A 92 -17.79 37.52 -10.16
CA THR A 92 -18.10 37.74 -8.75
C THR A 92 -19.12 36.72 -8.26
N VAL A 93 -18.91 36.22 -7.04
CA VAL A 93 -19.78 35.21 -6.44
C VAL A 93 -20.00 35.50 -4.97
N GLU A 94 -21.16 35.10 -4.45
CA GLU A 94 -21.42 35.00 -3.01
C GLU A 94 -21.37 33.53 -2.59
N ALA A 95 -20.57 33.21 -1.57
CA ALA A 95 -20.52 31.87 -1.00
C ALA A 95 -21.50 31.73 0.16
N GLU A 96 -22.05 30.54 0.37
CA GLU A 96 -22.94 30.23 1.51
C GLU A 96 -22.28 30.44 2.88
N THR A 97 -20.95 30.55 2.91
CA THR A 97 -20.14 30.83 4.10
C THR A 97 -20.21 32.28 4.60
N GLY A 98 -20.92 33.17 3.88
CA GLY A 98 -21.06 34.59 4.25
C GLY A 98 -19.99 35.51 3.68
N TYR A 99 -19.19 35.03 2.71
CA TYR A 99 -18.16 35.80 2.02
C TYR A 99 -18.54 36.04 0.54
N ALA A 100 -18.20 37.22 0.05
CA ALA A 100 -18.29 37.60 -1.36
C ALA A 100 -16.88 37.64 -1.98
N PHE A 101 -16.73 37.06 -3.17
CA PHE A 101 -15.46 36.93 -3.86
C PHE A 101 -15.46 37.68 -5.20
N TYR A 102 -14.36 38.38 -5.46
CA TYR A 102 -14.04 38.99 -6.74
C TYR A 102 -12.90 38.21 -7.40
N PHE A 103 -13.21 37.42 -8.41
CA PHE A 103 -12.22 36.70 -9.20
C PHE A 103 -12.00 37.40 -10.53
N ALA A 104 -10.74 37.52 -10.94
CA ALA A 104 -10.41 37.97 -12.27
C ALA A 104 -9.23 37.21 -12.87
N MET A 105 -9.31 36.96 -14.17
CA MET A 105 -8.27 36.35 -14.97
C MET A 105 -7.86 37.29 -16.10
N VAL A 106 -6.56 37.50 -16.28
CA VAL A 106 -5.99 38.17 -17.46
C VAL A 106 -5.13 37.15 -18.20
N GLU A 107 -5.42 36.95 -19.50
CA GLU A 107 -4.68 35.99 -20.31
C GLU A 107 -3.18 36.36 -20.41
N ALA A 108 -2.30 35.38 -20.20
CA ALA A 108 -0.85 35.54 -20.27
C ALA A 108 -0.28 35.02 -21.61
N ASP A 109 0.63 34.03 -21.58
CA ASP A 109 1.18 33.30 -22.74
C ASP A 109 0.61 31.85 -22.80
N GLU A 110 0.98 31.04 -23.80
CA GLU A 110 0.46 29.67 -23.97
C GLU A 110 0.64 28.82 -22.71
N GLY A 111 -0.46 28.61 -21.98
CA GLY A 111 -0.51 27.74 -20.79
C GLY A 111 -0.57 28.44 -19.44
N TYR A 112 -0.57 29.78 -19.37
CA TYR A 112 -0.65 30.52 -18.11
C TYR A 112 -1.67 31.68 -18.16
N HIS A 113 -2.05 32.17 -16.99
CA HIS A 113 -2.83 33.38 -16.81
C HIS A 113 -2.41 34.12 -15.54
N TYR A 114 -2.70 35.41 -15.48
CA TYR A 114 -2.66 36.16 -14.23
C TYR A 114 -4.02 36.07 -13.56
N GLU A 115 -4.02 35.79 -12.27
CA GLU A 115 -5.22 35.68 -11.46
C GLU A 115 -5.21 36.74 -10.37
N LEU A 116 -6.35 37.40 -10.19
CA LEU A 116 -6.65 38.26 -9.06
C LEU A 116 -7.82 37.65 -8.28
N THR A 117 -7.67 37.54 -6.97
CA THR A 117 -8.72 37.10 -6.04
C THR A 117 -8.82 38.11 -4.90
N GLY A 118 -9.96 38.75 -4.77
CA GLY A 118 -10.34 39.56 -3.61
C GLY A 118 -11.49 38.92 -2.84
N ASP A 119 -11.47 39.03 -1.51
CA ASP A 119 -12.54 38.54 -0.64
C ASP A 119 -12.96 39.59 0.39
N CYS A 120 -14.26 39.68 0.65
CA CYS A 120 -14.86 40.49 1.71
C CYS A 120 -16.12 39.80 2.27
N LEU A 121 -16.69 40.30 3.36
CA LEU A 121 -17.97 39.80 3.86
C LEU A 121 -19.11 40.21 2.93
N VAL A 122 -20.15 39.38 2.88
CA VAL A 122 -21.41 39.72 2.22
C VAL A 122 -21.99 41.02 2.79
N GLY A 123 -22.33 41.96 1.91
CA GLY A 123 -22.79 43.31 2.25
C GLY A 123 -21.69 44.39 2.25
N GLN A 124 -20.43 44.04 1.95
CA GLN A 124 -19.31 44.98 1.80
C GLN A 124 -18.83 45.16 0.34
N GLU A 125 -19.51 44.55 -0.63
CA GLU A 125 -19.13 44.50 -2.04
C GLU A 125 -19.04 45.90 -2.66
N ASP A 126 -20.00 46.77 -2.33
CA ASP A 126 -20.06 48.16 -2.79
C ASP A 126 -18.83 48.98 -2.36
N GLU A 127 -18.16 48.56 -1.28
CA GLU A 127 -16.94 49.20 -0.77
C GLU A 127 -15.68 48.59 -1.40
N TYR A 128 -15.57 47.26 -1.48
CA TYR A 128 -14.32 46.58 -1.84
C TYR A 128 -14.21 46.15 -3.31
N PHE A 129 -15.30 45.79 -3.99
CA PHE A 129 -15.21 45.37 -5.39
C PHE A 129 -14.72 46.49 -6.31
N PRO A 130 -15.12 47.77 -6.13
CA PRO A 130 -14.52 48.87 -6.88
C PRO A 130 -13.02 49.03 -6.62
N VAL A 131 -12.56 48.72 -5.41
CA VAL A 131 -11.14 48.77 -5.01
C VAL A 131 -10.36 47.65 -5.70
N PHE A 132 -10.91 46.42 -5.74
CA PHE A 132 -10.31 45.29 -6.45
C PHE A 132 -10.26 45.52 -7.97
N GLU A 133 -11.32 46.05 -8.56
CA GLU A 133 -11.34 46.41 -9.98
C GLU A 133 -10.34 47.53 -10.28
N GLN A 134 -10.18 48.52 -9.39
CA GLN A 134 -9.16 49.56 -9.53
C GLN A 134 -7.75 48.95 -9.57
N VAL A 135 -7.47 47.95 -8.73
CA VAL A 135 -6.19 47.21 -8.77
C VAL A 135 -6.05 46.48 -10.09
N LEU A 136 -7.07 45.74 -10.52
CA LEU A 136 -7.07 45.02 -11.79
C LEU A 136 -6.79 45.97 -12.98
N ARG A 137 -7.43 47.15 -13.03
CA ARG A 137 -7.23 48.15 -14.09
C ARG A 137 -5.82 48.75 -14.12
N SER A 138 -5.11 48.73 -12.98
CA SER A 138 -3.73 49.18 -12.89
C SER A 138 -2.72 48.15 -13.40
N PHE A 139 -3.15 46.91 -13.65
CA PHE A 139 -2.31 45.80 -14.08
C PHE A 139 -1.53 46.11 -15.35
N ARG A 140 -0.24 45.77 -15.34
CA ARG A 140 0.64 45.76 -16.51
C ARG A 140 1.44 44.47 -16.51
N GLY A 141 1.29 43.64 -17.54
CA GLY A 141 2.02 42.38 -17.70
C GLY A 141 3.25 42.57 -18.58
N PHE A 142 4.37 41.96 -18.20
CA PHE A 142 5.63 42.00 -18.96
C PHE A 142 6.50 40.80 -18.61
N GLY A 143 7.66 40.64 -19.25
CA GLY A 143 8.56 39.52 -18.95
C GLY A 143 8.07 38.17 -19.51
N ASP A 144 8.86 37.12 -19.28
CA ASP A 144 8.54 35.74 -19.69
C ASP A 144 7.98 34.98 -18.49
N VAL A 145 6.69 34.66 -18.56
CA VAL A 145 5.95 34.00 -17.48
C VAL A 145 6.48 32.58 -17.22
N ALA A 146 6.78 31.82 -18.28
CA ALA A 146 7.25 30.45 -18.15
C ALA A 146 8.65 30.41 -17.52
N ALA A 147 9.55 31.30 -17.95
CA ALA A 147 10.90 31.41 -17.40
C ALA A 147 10.88 31.82 -15.92
N ALA A 148 10.08 32.82 -15.56
CA ALA A 148 9.98 33.29 -14.18
C ALA A 148 9.39 32.23 -13.23
N LEU A 149 8.43 31.43 -13.70
CA LEU A 149 7.88 30.31 -12.92
C LEU A 149 8.84 29.12 -12.84
N ALA A 150 9.63 28.84 -13.87
CA ALA A 150 10.68 27.81 -13.83
C ALA A 150 11.78 28.20 -12.83
N GLU A 151 12.21 29.46 -12.82
CA GLU A 151 13.15 30.00 -11.83
C GLU A 151 12.55 29.97 -10.42
N GLN A 152 11.27 30.31 -10.28
CA GLN A 152 10.55 30.15 -9.00
C GLN A 152 10.51 28.70 -8.54
N GLN A 153 10.22 27.72 -9.40
CA GLN A 153 10.19 26.29 -9.04
C GLN A 153 11.58 25.76 -8.72
N GLN A 154 12.61 26.18 -9.44
CA GLN A 154 14.00 25.84 -9.15
C GLN A 154 14.45 26.49 -7.84
N GLY A 155 14.08 27.74 -7.59
CA GLY A 155 14.28 28.46 -6.35
C GLY A 155 13.55 27.78 -5.19
N LEU A 156 12.30 27.35 -5.37
CA LEU A 156 11.53 26.59 -4.39
C LEU A 156 12.15 25.22 -4.14
N LYS A 157 12.57 24.48 -5.17
CA LYS A 157 13.29 23.21 -5.03
C LYS A 157 14.62 23.39 -4.31
N THR A 158 15.34 24.49 -4.56
CA THR A 158 16.59 24.85 -3.89
C THR A 158 16.35 25.28 -2.44
N LEU A 159 15.23 25.97 -2.16
CA LEU A 159 14.74 26.26 -0.80
C LEU A 159 14.28 25.00 -0.07
N MET A 160 13.61 24.08 -0.76
CA MET A 160 13.13 22.80 -0.21
C MET A 160 14.31 21.84 0.02
N SER A 161 15.37 21.90 -0.79
CA SER A 161 16.62 21.15 -0.58
C SER A 161 17.60 21.83 0.38
N GLY A 162 17.49 23.14 0.57
CA GLY A 162 18.42 23.98 1.35
C GLY A 162 17.85 24.55 2.65
N GLN A 163 16.56 24.39 2.93
CA GLN A 163 15.91 24.86 4.15
C GLN A 163 14.99 23.79 4.72
N ARG A 164 15.57 23.05 5.68
CA ARG A 164 14.95 22.92 7.01
C ARG A 164 14.24 24.24 7.34
N LYS A 165 12.92 24.18 7.54
CA LYS A 165 12.05 25.26 8.00
C LYS A 165 12.80 26.29 8.86
N GLN A 166 12.91 27.53 8.40
CA GLN A 166 12.88 28.63 9.38
C GLN A 166 11.44 28.73 9.86
N LYS A 167 11.26 28.27 11.10
CA LYS A 167 10.08 28.34 11.94
C LYS A 167 9.53 29.79 11.93
N PRO A 168 8.22 30.04 11.79
CA PRO A 168 7.65 31.32 12.17
C PRO A 168 7.95 31.58 13.65
N ALA A 169 7.99 32.86 14.04
CA ALA A 169 8.38 33.28 15.39
C ALA A 169 7.68 32.42 16.46
N PRO A 170 8.44 31.87 17.42
CA PRO A 170 7.89 30.96 18.41
C PRO A 170 6.88 31.72 19.29
N GLU A 171 5.66 31.21 19.38
CA GLU A 171 4.99 31.24 20.68
C GLU A 171 5.99 30.66 21.69
N PRO A 172 6.13 31.26 22.88
CA PRO A 172 7.22 30.95 23.79
C PRO A 172 7.32 29.44 23.97
N GLU A 173 8.40 28.84 23.47
CA GLU A 173 8.66 27.43 23.64
C GLU A 173 8.64 27.14 25.15
N PRO A 174 7.75 26.26 25.65
CA PRO A 174 7.96 25.72 26.98
C PRO A 174 9.33 25.04 26.95
N SER A 175 10.16 25.33 27.95
CA SER A 175 11.55 24.87 28.04
C SER A 175 11.67 23.41 27.57
N PRO A 176 12.57 23.08 26.62
CA PRO A 176 12.86 21.69 26.31
C PRO A 176 13.12 20.96 27.63
N ALA A 177 12.49 19.79 27.80
CA ALA A 177 12.81 18.95 28.95
C ALA A 177 14.34 18.84 29.02
N ALA A 178 14.91 19.08 30.21
CA ALA A 178 16.37 19.12 30.35
C ALA A 178 16.96 17.85 29.74
N PRO A 179 18.08 17.94 29.00
CA PRO A 179 18.67 16.77 28.36
C PRO A 179 18.91 15.69 29.42
N PHE A 180 18.76 14.43 29.03
CA PHE A 180 19.01 13.32 29.94
C PHE A 180 20.46 13.40 30.46
N VAL A 181 20.61 13.19 31.77
CA VAL A 181 21.89 13.08 32.46
C VAL A 181 21.81 11.87 33.36
N VAL A 182 22.86 11.03 33.34
CA VAL A 182 22.96 9.85 34.21
C VAL A 182 22.75 10.27 35.67
N PRO A 183 21.81 9.65 36.42
CA PRO A 183 21.50 10.04 37.79
C PRO A 183 22.73 9.90 38.71
N ALA A 184 23.17 11.02 39.29
CA ALA A 184 24.35 11.04 40.17
C ALA A 184 24.17 10.23 41.46
N ASP A 185 22.92 10.01 41.89
CA ASP A 185 22.57 9.18 43.05
C ASP A 185 22.36 7.70 42.67
N GLY A 186 22.46 7.35 41.39
CA GLY A 186 22.29 6.01 40.85
C GLY A 186 20.87 5.47 40.95
N LYS A 187 19.85 6.33 41.18
CA LYS A 187 18.46 5.89 41.28
C LYS A 187 17.76 5.88 39.94
N GLU A 188 16.98 4.83 39.73
CA GLU A 188 16.08 4.68 38.59
C GLU A 188 14.77 5.43 38.83
N TYR A 189 14.16 5.94 37.76
CA TYR A 189 12.86 6.59 37.83
C TYR A 189 12.14 6.56 36.47
N LEU A 190 10.83 6.75 36.50
CA LEU A 190 9.98 7.01 35.34
C LEU A 190 8.90 8.00 35.77
N VAL A 191 8.79 9.10 35.04
CA VAL A 191 7.82 10.17 35.29
C VAL A 191 7.14 10.54 33.98
N VAL A 192 5.80 10.53 33.97
CA VAL A 192 4.98 10.93 32.82
C VAL A 192 3.93 11.93 33.28
N GLY A 193 3.90 13.11 32.67
CA GLY A 193 2.98 14.20 33.01
C GLY A 193 3.02 14.65 34.47
N GLY A 194 4.17 14.48 35.15
CA GLY A 194 4.34 14.79 36.57
C GLY A 194 3.97 13.66 37.52
N HIS A 195 3.52 12.51 37.01
CA HIS A 195 3.20 11.32 37.80
C HIS A 195 4.36 10.33 37.78
N ALA A 196 4.75 9.84 38.95
CA ALA A 196 5.79 8.82 39.09
C ALA A 196 5.22 7.42 38.87
N PHE A 197 5.92 6.62 38.08
CA PHE A 197 5.61 5.22 37.83
C PHE A 197 6.67 4.34 38.48
N THR A 198 6.24 3.19 39.01
CA THR A 198 7.11 2.17 39.58
C THR A 198 7.41 1.12 38.52
N TYR A 199 8.69 0.89 38.23
CA TYR A 199 9.10 -0.19 37.32
C TYR A 199 8.68 -1.55 37.85
N LEU A 200 8.19 -2.38 36.94
CA LEU A 200 7.73 -3.73 37.21
C LEU A 200 8.85 -4.77 36.97
N PRO A 201 8.87 -5.89 37.71
CA PRO A 201 9.85 -6.98 37.53
C PRO A 201 9.88 -7.57 36.11
N GLU A 202 8.78 -7.46 35.37
CA GLU A 202 8.60 -7.90 33.99
C GLU A 202 9.27 -6.99 32.96
N THR A 203 10.02 -5.98 33.42
CA THR A 203 10.91 -5.19 32.57
C THR A 203 12.03 -6.09 32.05
N GLU A 204 12.20 -6.15 30.74
CA GLU A 204 13.11 -7.08 30.08
C GLU A 204 14.09 -6.38 29.15
N TYR A 205 15.29 -6.95 29.05
CA TYR A 205 16.34 -6.50 28.14
C TYR A 205 16.93 -7.72 27.47
N THR A 206 16.84 -7.79 26.15
CA THR A 206 17.28 -8.99 25.44
C THR A 206 17.78 -8.65 24.06
N ILE A 207 18.74 -9.45 23.60
CA ILE A 207 19.12 -9.56 22.20
C ILE A 207 18.56 -10.90 21.75
N PRO A 208 17.39 -10.93 21.09
CA PRO A 208 16.73 -12.16 20.71
C PRO A 208 17.65 -13.09 19.90
N ALA A 209 17.66 -14.38 20.26
CA ALA A 209 18.44 -15.40 19.58
C ALA A 209 17.64 -16.08 18.45
N GLY A 210 18.34 -16.80 17.57
CA GLY A 210 17.72 -17.67 16.55
C GLY A 210 17.45 -17.01 15.21
N PHE A 211 17.95 -15.79 14.98
CA PHE A 211 17.88 -15.10 13.70
C PHE A 211 19.18 -15.30 12.91
N ASP A 212 19.09 -15.74 11.66
CA ASP A 212 20.26 -16.00 10.79
C ASP A 212 21.14 -14.76 10.55
N THR A 213 20.57 -13.56 10.69
CA THR A 213 21.25 -12.27 10.48
C THR A 213 21.47 -11.48 11.77
N GLY A 214 21.27 -12.14 12.92
CA GLY A 214 21.28 -11.51 14.24
C GLY A 214 20.07 -10.61 14.48
N SER A 215 20.02 -10.02 15.67
CA SER A 215 18.93 -9.18 16.16
C SER A 215 19.43 -7.84 16.70
N GLU A 216 18.51 -7.02 17.18
CA GLU A 216 18.77 -5.75 17.84
C GLU A 216 18.60 -5.86 19.36
N LEU A 217 18.99 -4.82 20.10
CA LEU A 217 18.73 -4.78 21.54
C LEU A 217 17.28 -4.33 21.77
N SER A 218 16.47 -5.21 22.35
CA SER A 218 15.13 -4.88 22.82
C SER A 218 15.17 -4.48 24.30
N ILE A 219 14.61 -3.31 24.61
CA ILE A 219 14.50 -2.73 25.95
C ILE A 219 13.00 -2.55 26.22
N ASP A 220 12.38 -3.49 26.94
CA ASP A 220 10.96 -3.47 27.27
C ASP A 220 10.74 -2.95 28.69
N LEU A 221 10.48 -1.65 28.83
CA LEU A 221 10.25 -1.00 30.11
C LEU A 221 8.78 -1.11 30.50
N LYS A 222 8.50 -1.87 31.55
CA LYS A 222 7.14 -2.01 32.11
C LYS A 222 7.05 -1.30 33.44
N ALA A 223 5.97 -0.55 33.65
CA ALA A 223 5.78 0.21 34.88
C ALA A 223 4.30 0.36 35.23
N ARG A 224 4.03 0.75 36.48
CA ARG A 224 2.66 0.98 36.96
C ARG A 224 2.57 2.24 37.81
N ILE A 225 1.44 2.94 37.73
CA ILE A 225 1.05 4.00 38.66
C ILE A 225 0.10 3.44 39.74
N ASP A 226 0.28 3.85 40.99
CA ASP A 226 -0.56 3.35 42.10
C ASP A 226 -1.98 3.95 42.11
N ALA A 227 -2.18 5.11 41.47
CA ALA A 227 -3.47 5.81 41.38
C ALA A 227 -3.75 6.22 39.91
N PRO A 228 -4.24 5.28 39.06
CA PRO A 228 -4.45 5.54 37.63
C PRO A 228 -5.43 6.67 37.34
N ASP A 229 -6.47 6.81 38.16
CA ASP A 229 -7.46 7.89 38.06
C ASP A 229 -6.86 9.30 38.22
N ALA A 230 -5.61 9.42 38.67
CA ALA A 230 -4.92 10.69 38.80
C ALA A 230 -4.38 11.23 37.46
N ALA A 231 -4.34 10.41 36.40
CA ALA A 231 -3.78 10.78 35.10
C ALA A 231 -4.67 10.33 33.90
N PRO A 232 -5.98 10.64 33.90
CA PRO A 232 -6.92 10.16 32.89
C PRO A 232 -6.61 10.64 31.46
N GLN A 233 -5.93 11.77 31.32
CA GLN A 233 -5.49 12.33 30.04
C GLN A 233 -4.23 11.65 29.46
N ILE A 234 -3.58 10.79 30.24
CA ILE A 234 -2.32 10.12 29.86
C ILE A 234 -2.57 8.62 29.62
N LEU A 235 -3.35 8.00 30.50
CA LEU A 235 -3.56 6.56 30.53
C LEU A 235 -4.84 6.18 29.81
N ASN A 236 -4.85 4.98 29.25
CA ASN A 236 -6.09 4.37 28.76
C ASN A 236 -6.87 3.70 29.91
N ASP A 237 -8.10 3.29 29.63
CA ASP A 237 -9.01 2.62 30.56
C ASP A 237 -8.89 1.08 30.55
N TYR A 238 -7.97 0.53 29.75
CA TYR A 238 -7.86 -0.92 29.53
C TYR A 238 -6.79 -1.61 30.38
N GLU A 239 -5.78 -0.90 30.87
CA GLU A 239 -4.58 -1.51 31.47
C GLU A 239 -4.38 -1.25 32.98
N ASP A 240 -5.41 -0.81 33.70
CA ASP A 240 -5.39 -0.62 35.17
C ASP A 240 -4.15 0.14 35.69
N GLY A 241 -3.69 1.14 34.94
CA GLY A 241 -2.52 1.96 35.28
C GLY A 241 -1.16 1.33 34.99
N GLN A 242 -1.11 0.18 34.33
CA GLN A 242 0.12 -0.37 33.76
C GLN A 242 0.43 0.27 32.41
N ILE A 243 1.72 0.43 32.13
CA ILE A 243 2.24 0.96 30.88
C ILE A 243 3.44 0.14 30.43
N TYR A 244 3.70 0.16 29.13
CA TYR A 244 4.96 -0.30 28.58
C TYR A 244 5.53 0.67 27.54
N LEU A 245 6.87 0.77 27.52
CA LEU A 245 7.66 1.43 26.51
C LEU A 245 8.74 0.45 26.04
N ARG A 246 8.54 -0.14 24.87
CA ARG A 246 9.46 -1.10 24.27
C ARG A 246 10.26 -0.43 23.16
N PHE A 247 11.56 -0.27 23.40
CA PHE A 247 12.49 0.25 22.42
C PHE A 247 13.28 -0.89 21.77
N SER A 248 13.40 -0.87 20.45
CA SER A 248 14.33 -1.74 19.71
C SER A 248 15.40 -0.87 19.09
N VAL A 249 16.68 -1.07 19.47
CA VAL A 249 17.78 -0.16 19.15
C VAL A 249 18.97 -0.84 18.47
N LYS A 250 19.51 -0.16 17.45
CA LYS A 250 20.56 -0.62 16.54
C LYS A 250 21.72 0.39 16.52
N GLY A 251 22.91 -0.07 16.15
CA GLY A 251 24.08 0.83 16.02
C GLY A 251 24.63 1.32 17.36
N ILE A 252 24.55 0.50 18.41
CA ILE A 252 24.80 0.90 19.80
C ILE A 252 26.02 0.24 20.44
N TYR A 253 26.69 -0.71 19.78
CA TYR A 253 27.78 -1.44 20.42
C TYR A 253 29.04 -0.59 20.56
N HIS A 254 29.53 -0.41 21.79
CA HIS A 254 30.84 0.17 22.04
C HIS A 254 31.56 -0.60 23.14
N ALA A 255 32.45 -1.52 22.75
CA ALA A 255 33.22 -2.37 23.68
C ALA A 255 32.36 -3.07 24.77
N GLY A 256 31.16 -3.54 24.38
CA GLY A 256 30.22 -4.23 25.27
C GLY A 256 29.28 -3.32 26.07
N ILE A 257 29.39 -2.00 25.93
CA ILE A 257 28.51 -1.02 26.57
C ILE A 257 27.60 -0.38 25.50
N PRO A 258 26.27 -0.55 25.60
CA PRO A 258 25.32 0.15 24.75
C PRO A 258 25.51 1.67 24.83
N THR A 259 25.76 2.32 23.69
CA THR A 259 26.00 3.76 23.61
C THR A 259 25.31 4.33 22.38
N GLY A 260 24.51 5.39 22.52
CA GLY A 260 23.79 5.97 21.40
C GLY A 260 22.80 7.06 21.80
N ARG A 261 22.36 7.85 20.83
CA ARG A 261 21.33 8.90 20.99
C ARG A 261 20.37 8.85 19.82
N PHE A 262 19.08 8.80 20.11
CA PHE A 262 18.02 8.63 19.11
C PHE A 262 16.93 9.67 19.35
N THR A 263 16.50 10.34 18.28
CA THR A 263 15.50 11.41 18.37
C THR A 263 14.18 10.86 17.88
N PHE A 264 13.17 10.90 18.73
CA PHE A 264 11.80 10.54 18.38
C PHE A 264 11.01 11.79 18.00
N GLU A 265 10.41 11.75 16.82
CA GLU A 265 9.41 12.71 16.35
C GLU A 265 8.16 11.92 15.95
N ASN A 266 7.07 12.11 16.69
CA ASN A 266 5.81 11.41 16.44
C ASN A 266 5.95 9.89 16.50
N ASP A 267 6.48 9.36 17.62
CA ASP A 267 6.79 7.94 17.85
C ASP A 267 7.86 7.33 16.92
N ARG A 268 8.46 8.12 16.02
CA ARG A 268 9.39 7.61 15.01
C ARG A 268 10.77 8.23 15.15
N ASP A 269 11.79 7.38 15.13
CA ASP A 269 13.16 7.82 14.87
C ASP A 269 13.39 7.94 13.35
N PRO A 270 13.82 9.10 12.82
CA PRO A 270 13.96 9.31 11.39
C PRO A 270 15.14 8.55 10.78
N THR A 271 16.02 7.98 11.60
CA THR A 271 17.18 7.19 11.14
C THR A 271 16.88 5.70 11.02
N TYR A 272 15.71 5.25 11.53
CA TYR A 272 15.31 3.84 11.59
C TYR A 272 16.27 2.96 12.41
N LEU A 273 17.03 3.56 13.32
CA LEU A 273 17.93 2.86 14.24
C LEU A 273 17.29 2.62 15.60
N ALA A 274 16.18 3.29 15.90
CA ALA A 274 15.39 3.03 17.08
C ALA A 274 13.90 2.93 16.72
N TYR A 275 13.20 1.95 17.28
CA TYR A 275 11.75 1.79 17.13
C TYR A 275 11.10 1.78 18.50
N LEU A 276 9.90 2.35 18.59
CA LEU A 276 9.10 2.39 19.81
C LEU A 276 7.78 1.66 19.62
N TRP A 277 7.48 0.77 20.54
CA TRP A 277 6.14 0.27 20.81
C TRP A 277 5.72 0.71 22.20
N LYS A 278 4.50 1.23 22.33
CA LYS A 278 3.98 1.73 23.62
C LYS A 278 2.56 1.25 23.84
N GLY A 279 2.20 1.03 25.10
CA GLY A 279 0.82 0.71 25.51
C GLY A 279 0.56 1.10 26.96
N GLY A 280 -0.71 1.00 27.37
CA GLY A 280 -1.23 1.62 28.58
C GLY A 280 -1.45 3.14 28.50
N PHE A 281 -1.11 3.79 27.38
CA PHE A 281 -1.33 5.22 27.14
C PHE A 281 -2.56 5.46 26.26
N GLN A 282 -3.12 6.67 26.30
CA GLN A 282 -4.11 7.08 25.32
C GLN A 282 -3.55 6.99 23.89
N TYR A 283 -4.36 6.49 22.95
CA TYR A 283 -3.94 6.24 21.56
C TYR A 283 -3.56 7.53 20.81
N SER A 284 -4.16 8.66 21.18
CA SER A 284 -3.89 9.98 20.58
C SER A 284 -2.51 10.56 20.92
N LEU A 285 -1.81 10.01 21.92
CA LEU A 285 -0.55 10.56 22.41
C LEU A 285 0.64 10.02 21.63
N ASN A 286 1.40 10.90 20.98
CA ASN A 286 2.64 10.55 20.28
C ASN A 286 3.87 11.05 21.03
N LEU A 287 4.93 10.26 21.10
CA LEU A 287 6.16 10.57 21.83
C LEU A 287 7.10 11.45 20.98
N TYR A 288 7.65 12.48 21.62
CA TYR A 288 8.68 13.36 21.10
C TYR A 288 9.81 13.50 22.11
N GLY A 289 11.07 13.40 21.69
CA GLY A 289 12.21 13.59 22.60
C GLY A 289 13.46 12.84 22.19
N GLU A 290 14.38 12.67 23.13
CA GLU A 290 15.64 11.98 22.92
C GLU A 290 15.76 10.76 23.85
N LEU A 291 15.99 9.59 23.26
CA LEU A 291 16.43 8.37 23.95
C LEU A 291 17.96 8.35 23.96
N VAL A 292 18.56 8.15 25.14
CA VAL A 292 20.00 8.17 25.35
C VAL A 292 20.45 6.87 26.02
N LEU A 293 21.46 6.25 25.44
CA LEU A 293 22.22 5.14 26.01
C LEU A 293 23.63 5.66 26.35
N GLU A 294 23.97 5.69 27.63
CA GLU A 294 25.24 6.26 28.11
C GLU A 294 25.64 5.58 29.44
N ASP A 295 26.90 5.17 29.56
CA ASP A 295 27.48 4.57 30.78
C ASP A 295 26.66 3.41 31.39
N GLY A 296 26.01 2.61 30.54
CA GLY A 296 25.18 1.48 30.97
C GLY A 296 23.79 1.86 31.49
N TRP A 297 23.34 3.08 31.19
CA TRP A 297 21.98 3.55 31.44
C TRP A 297 21.23 3.72 30.13
N VAL A 298 19.92 3.48 30.18
CA VAL A 298 18.97 3.98 29.18
C VAL A 298 18.13 5.06 29.83
N GLY A 299 18.00 6.19 29.15
CA GLY A 299 17.22 7.32 29.61
C GLY A 299 16.47 7.99 28.47
N PHE A 300 15.41 8.70 28.83
CA PHE A 300 14.65 9.50 27.88
C PHE A 300 14.31 10.85 28.47
N SER A 301 14.32 11.88 27.63
CA SER A 301 13.81 13.20 27.97
C SER A 301 13.01 13.78 26.81
N GLY A 302 11.75 14.11 27.08
CA GLY A 302 10.83 14.58 26.06
C GLY A 302 9.41 14.79 26.58
N TYR A 303 8.43 14.58 25.72
CA TYR A 303 7.02 14.72 26.03
C TYR A 303 6.14 13.85 25.12
N PHE A 304 4.97 13.46 25.60
CA PHE A 304 3.84 13.07 24.77
C PHE A 304 3.10 14.30 24.28
N GLN A 305 2.61 14.27 23.04
CA GLN A 305 1.74 15.28 22.47
C GLN A 305 0.42 14.63 22.01
N GLY A 306 -0.71 15.21 22.40
CA GLY A 306 -2.04 14.81 21.94
C GLY A 306 -2.41 15.41 20.58
N SER A 307 -3.69 15.31 20.22
CA SER A 307 -4.22 15.85 18.95
C SER A 307 -4.11 17.37 18.87
N GLU A 308 -4.22 18.05 20.00
CA GLU A 308 -4.00 19.48 20.12
C GLU A 308 -2.52 19.78 20.40
N PRO A 309 -1.84 20.68 19.64
CA PRO A 309 -0.43 20.98 19.86
C PRO A 309 -0.08 21.50 21.27
N THR A 310 -1.07 22.01 21.98
CA THR A 310 -0.97 22.54 23.35
C THR A 310 -1.09 21.45 24.42
N GLU A 311 -1.63 20.27 24.09
CA GLU A 311 -1.73 19.12 24.98
C GLU A 311 -0.40 18.37 25.02
N ARG A 312 0.40 18.64 26.05
CA ARG A 312 1.74 18.05 26.22
C ARG A 312 1.96 17.53 27.62
N HIS A 313 2.53 16.33 27.71
CA HIS A 313 2.88 15.67 28.97
C HIS A 313 4.36 15.30 28.98
N VAL A 314 5.14 15.89 29.89
CA VAL A 314 6.58 15.62 30.00
C VAL A 314 6.83 14.13 30.29
N VAL A 315 7.77 13.52 29.57
CA VAL A 315 8.21 12.13 29.76
C VAL A 315 9.68 12.16 30.12
N GLN A 316 10.03 11.59 31.26
CA GLN A 316 11.42 11.43 31.69
C GLN A 316 11.62 10.08 32.37
N PHE A 317 12.68 9.38 32.00
CA PHE A 317 13.06 8.16 32.69
C PHE A 317 14.55 7.91 32.70
N ALA A 318 14.98 7.12 33.67
CA ALA A 318 16.32 6.58 33.80
C ALA A 318 16.23 5.14 34.30
N LYS A 319 16.92 4.23 33.61
CA LYS A 319 16.94 2.81 33.96
C LYS A 319 18.34 2.23 33.72
N ARG A 320 18.82 1.40 34.64
CA ARG A 320 20.15 0.77 34.51
C ARG A 320 20.05 -0.52 33.73
N LEU A 321 20.98 -0.72 32.80
CA LEU A 321 21.03 -1.92 31.96
C LEU A 321 21.89 -3.03 32.61
N PRO A 322 21.45 -4.30 32.55
CA PRO A 322 22.21 -5.46 33.01
C PRO A 322 23.26 -5.87 31.95
N LEU A 323 24.38 -5.14 31.88
CA LEU A 323 25.37 -5.28 30.80
C LEU A 323 25.93 -6.71 30.61
N ASP A 324 26.00 -7.47 31.69
CA ASP A 324 26.54 -8.84 31.73
C ASP A 324 25.57 -9.90 31.19
N THR A 325 24.29 -9.56 30.95
CA THR A 325 23.30 -10.49 30.41
C THR A 325 23.18 -10.42 28.88
N PHE A 326 23.82 -9.46 28.23
CA PHE A 326 23.73 -9.28 26.78
C PHE A 326 24.60 -10.27 26.03
N ASP A 327 23.95 -11.12 25.22
CA ASP A 327 24.64 -11.97 24.26
C ASP A 327 24.90 -11.21 22.95
N TRP A 328 26.04 -10.51 22.92
CA TRP A 328 26.49 -9.79 21.73
C TRP A 328 26.81 -10.69 20.53
N THR A 329 26.89 -12.01 20.70
CA THR A 329 27.02 -12.93 19.56
C THR A 329 25.74 -12.98 18.74
N GLN A 330 24.58 -12.71 19.34
CA GLN A 330 23.30 -12.62 18.64
C GLN A 330 23.04 -11.23 18.05
N TYR A 331 23.89 -10.24 18.34
CA TYR A 331 23.69 -8.86 17.90
C TYR A 331 24.09 -8.65 16.43
N CYS A 332 23.27 -7.90 15.70
CA CYS A 332 23.57 -7.43 14.35
C CYS A 332 24.28 -6.08 14.40
N PHE A 333 25.60 -6.12 14.23
CA PHE A 333 26.44 -4.92 14.12
C PHE A 333 26.05 -4.13 12.86
N ARG A 334 25.91 -2.80 12.97
CA ARG A 334 25.37 -1.93 11.91
C ARG A 334 26.42 -1.07 11.22
N THR A 335 27.55 -0.87 11.87
CA THR A 335 28.64 -0.04 11.35
C THR A 335 29.99 -0.73 11.48
N LEU A 336 30.95 -0.30 10.68
CA LEU A 336 32.33 -0.74 10.82
C LEU A 336 32.96 -0.26 12.13
N ASP A 337 32.53 0.88 12.67
CA ASP A 337 33.03 1.39 13.95
C ASP A 337 32.63 0.49 15.12
N GLU A 338 31.38 0.01 15.15
CA GLU A 338 30.96 -1.00 16.14
C GLU A 338 31.79 -2.27 16.00
N LEU A 339 31.94 -2.77 14.76
CA LEU A 339 32.72 -3.97 14.46
C LEU A 339 34.17 -3.83 14.95
N TYR A 340 34.82 -2.70 14.66
CA TYR A 340 36.21 -2.44 15.05
C TYR A 340 36.40 -2.20 16.55
N SER A 341 35.35 -1.81 17.27
CA SER A 341 35.38 -1.73 18.73
C SER A 341 35.24 -3.11 19.42
N ALA A 342 34.80 -4.14 18.69
CA ALA A 342 34.57 -5.47 19.22
C ALA A 342 35.82 -6.37 19.14
N PRO A 343 35.99 -7.33 20.08
CA PRO A 343 36.92 -8.44 19.92
C PRO A 343 36.65 -9.20 18.61
N VAL A 344 37.71 -9.57 17.88
CA VAL A 344 37.59 -10.15 16.52
C VAL A 344 36.83 -11.48 16.44
N ASP A 345 36.70 -12.18 17.56
CA ASP A 345 36.02 -13.47 17.72
C ASP A 345 34.55 -13.36 18.17
N LEU A 346 34.09 -12.16 18.52
CA LEU A 346 32.75 -11.91 19.06
C LEU A 346 31.68 -11.72 17.97
N PRO A 347 31.83 -10.80 16.98
CA PRO A 347 30.79 -10.54 15.98
C PRO A 347 30.45 -11.77 15.14
N ARG A 348 29.17 -12.12 15.09
CA ARG A 348 28.61 -13.13 14.17
C ARG A 348 27.86 -12.49 13.01
N HIS A 349 27.30 -11.30 13.21
CA HIS A 349 26.41 -10.68 12.24
C HIS A 349 26.79 -9.22 11.99
N LEU A 350 27.02 -8.87 10.72
CA LEU A 350 27.29 -7.50 10.30
C LEU A 350 26.36 -7.11 9.15
N GLN A 351 25.63 -6.00 9.32
CA GLN A 351 24.84 -5.37 8.27
C GLN A 351 25.19 -3.89 8.13
N VAL A 352 25.92 -3.54 7.08
CA VAL A 352 26.26 -2.15 6.76
C VAL A 352 25.31 -1.65 5.67
N THR A 353 24.37 -0.77 6.01
CA THR A 353 23.38 -0.24 5.05
C THR A 353 23.92 0.88 4.16
N LYS A 354 25.04 1.48 4.57
CA LYS A 354 25.72 2.54 3.84
C LYS A 354 27.23 2.43 4.02
N LEU A 355 27.88 1.74 3.09
CA LEU A 355 29.34 1.56 3.13
C LEU A 355 30.10 2.89 2.97
N GLY A 356 29.67 3.75 2.05
CA GLY A 356 30.24 5.10 1.85
C GLY A 356 31.70 5.14 1.35
N MET A 357 32.26 4.01 0.91
CA MET A 357 33.63 3.89 0.40
C MET A 357 33.71 2.92 -0.77
N ALA A 358 34.72 3.12 -1.62
CA ALA A 358 34.89 2.39 -2.88
C ALA A 358 35.48 0.97 -2.74
N GLU A 359 36.04 0.64 -1.57
CA GLU A 359 36.73 -0.61 -1.28
C GLU A 359 36.29 -1.15 0.08
N LEU A 360 36.23 -2.48 0.21
CA LEU A 360 36.01 -3.11 1.52
C LEU A 360 37.29 -3.06 2.35
N PRO A 361 37.26 -2.57 3.60
CA PRO A 361 38.47 -2.50 4.42
C PRO A 361 39.03 -3.87 4.75
N GLN A 362 40.34 -4.04 4.58
CA GLN A 362 41.06 -5.29 4.86
C GLN A 362 40.87 -5.80 6.30
N ALA A 363 40.64 -4.90 7.26
CA ALA A 363 40.34 -5.27 8.64
C ALA A 363 39.03 -6.07 8.79
N LEU A 364 38.07 -5.97 7.87
CA LEU A 364 36.84 -6.78 7.90
C LEU A 364 37.14 -8.28 7.85
N PHE A 365 38.14 -8.69 7.08
CA PHE A 365 38.46 -10.11 6.85
C PHE A 365 39.22 -10.78 8.00
N GLN A 366 39.45 -10.06 9.10
CA GLN A 366 39.96 -10.65 10.35
C GLN A 366 38.84 -11.25 11.22
N TYR A 367 37.57 -10.88 10.99
CA TYR A 367 36.42 -11.34 11.75
C TYR A 367 35.91 -12.69 11.21
N THR A 368 36.75 -13.72 11.25
CA THR A 368 36.45 -15.07 10.73
C THR A 368 35.31 -15.78 11.47
N ALA A 369 34.89 -15.19 12.60
CA ALA A 369 33.74 -15.57 13.40
C ALA A 369 32.38 -15.27 12.72
N LEU A 370 32.35 -14.39 11.71
CA LEU A 370 31.12 -13.95 11.05
C LEU A 370 30.36 -15.13 10.40
N GLU A 371 29.06 -15.17 10.69
CA GLU A 371 28.07 -16.09 10.13
C GLU A 371 27.15 -15.39 9.12
N SER A 372 26.94 -14.06 9.26
CA SER A 372 26.23 -13.27 8.28
C SER A 372 26.93 -11.94 7.95
N LEU A 373 27.04 -11.63 6.66
CA LEU A 373 27.55 -10.36 6.16
C LEU A 373 26.58 -9.77 5.15
N SER A 374 26.11 -8.55 5.41
CA SER A 374 25.25 -7.78 4.51
C SER A 374 25.85 -6.40 4.28
N ILE A 375 26.07 -6.04 3.02
CA ILE A 375 26.62 -4.73 2.64
C ILE A 375 25.72 -4.12 1.57
N ALA A 376 25.15 -2.96 1.87
CA ALA A 376 24.42 -2.15 0.91
C ALA A 376 25.19 -0.86 0.60
N CYS A 377 25.14 -0.46 -0.66
CA CYS A 377 25.69 0.80 -1.14
C CYS A 377 24.57 1.75 -1.53
N GLN A 378 24.71 3.04 -1.20
CA GLN A 378 23.79 4.11 -1.64
C GLN A 378 24.45 5.01 -2.71
N ALA A 379 25.50 4.50 -3.35
CA ALA A 379 26.28 5.26 -4.31
C ALA A 379 25.60 5.22 -5.69
N GLU A 380 25.43 6.39 -6.32
CA GLU A 380 24.96 6.46 -7.70
C GLU A 380 25.92 5.71 -8.65
N VAL A 381 25.38 5.20 -9.75
CA VAL A 381 26.16 4.50 -10.78
C VAL A 381 27.27 5.42 -11.28
N GLY A 382 28.52 4.92 -11.25
CA GLY A 382 29.70 5.68 -11.68
C GLY A 382 30.23 6.68 -10.65
N SER A 383 29.63 6.75 -9.45
CA SER A 383 30.18 7.55 -8.36
C SER A 383 31.52 6.98 -7.87
N PRO A 384 32.46 7.83 -7.42
CA PRO A 384 33.75 7.38 -6.88
C PRO A 384 33.62 6.66 -5.52
N GLN A 385 32.41 6.61 -4.95
CA GLN A 385 32.09 5.94 -3.70
C GLN A 385 31.41 4.58 -3.93
N ALA A 386 31.13 4.21 -5.19
CA ALA A 386 30.61 2.90 -5.52
C ALA A 386 31.68 1.83 -5.24
N LEU A 387 31.27 0.72 -4.62
CA LEU A 387 32.15 -0.42 -4.42
C LEU A 387 32.63 -0.94 -5.78
N GLN A 388 33.95 -1.01 -5.98
CA GLN A 388 34.53 -1.37 -7.28
C GLN A 388 34.70 -2.88 -7.44
N GLU A 389 35.01 -3.58 -6.35
CA GLU A 389 35.20 -5.03 -6.35
C GLU A 389 34.86 -5.65 -5.00
N ILE A 390 34.61 -6.97 -5.02
CA ILE A 390 34.65 -7.81 -3.82
C ILE A 390 36.01 -8.53 -3.86
N PRO A 391 36.91 -8.31 -2.89
CA PRO A 391 38.23 -8.91 -2.90
C PRO A 391 38.19 -10.41 -2.57
N ASP A 392 39.19 -11.16 -3.03
CA ASP A 392 39.31 -12.60 -2.76
C ASP A 392 39.43 -12.93 -1.26
N ASP A 393 39.85 -11.97 -0.43
CA ASP A 393 39.88 -12.09 1.04
C ASP A 393 38.52 -12.46 1.65
N ILE A 394 37.40 -12.29 0.93
CA ILE A 394 36.08 -12.77 1.36
C ILE A 394 36.09 -14.25 1.72
N ALA A 395 36.94 -15.06 1.06
CA ALA A 395 37.11 -16.49 1.31
C ALA A 395 37.60 -16.82 2.73
N ARG A 396 38.18 -15.84 3.44
CA ARG A 396 38.63 -16.02 4.83
C ARG A 396 37.48 -16.14 5.82
N LEU A 397 36.28 -15.70 5.46
CA LEU A 397 35.09 -15.71 6.31
C LEU A 397 34.36 -17.07 6.21
N GLN A 398 35.06 -18.16 6.51
CA GLN A 398 34.61 -19.54 6.26
C GLN A 398 33.34 -19.97 7.02
N ASN A 399 32.96 -19.23 8.06
CA ASN A 399 31.75 -19.49 8.85
C ASN A 399 30.49 -18.81 8.27
N LEU A 400 30.61 -18.04 7.19
CA LEU A 400 29.46 -17.37 6.57
C LEU A 400 28.44 -18.39 6.07
N LYS A 401 27.22 -18.23 6.57
CA LYS A 401 26.00 -18.89 6.10
C LYS A 401 25.13 -17.95 5.27
N TYR A 402 25.20 -16.65 5.55
CA TYR A 402 24.45 -15.61 4.84
C TYR A 402 25.40 -14.54 4.28
N LEU A 403 25.31 -14.28 2.98
CA LEU A 403 26.06 -13.22 2.31
C LEU A 403 25.13 -12.40 1.43
N ALA A 404 25.09 -11.08 1.66
CA ALA A 404 24.31 -10.15 0.88
C ALA A 404 25.14 -8.94 0.43
N PHE A 405 25.07 -8.64 -0.86
CA PHE A 405 25.46 -7.36 -1.42
C PHE A 405 24.29 -6.76 -2.19
N THR A 406 24.00 -5.49 -1.90
CA THR A 406 22.90 -4.77 -2.55
C THR A 406 23.39 -3.43 -3.08
N SER A 407 22.98 -3.09 -4.30
CA SER A 407 23.31 -1.82 -4.94
C SER A 407 24.81 -1.58 -5.15
N ILE A 408 25.61 -2.65 -5.32
CA ILE A 408 27.06 -2.54 -5.57
C ILE A 408 27.35 -2.28 -7.05
N THR A 409 26.87 -1.15 -7.56
CA THR A 409 26.82 -0.82 -9.01
C THR A 409 28.17 -0.74 -9.73
N GLY A 410 29.29 -0.66 -8.99
CA GLY A 410 30.65 -0.72 -9.56
C GLY A 410 31.16 -2.15 -9.80
N VAL A 411 30.55 -3.16 -9.16
CA VAL A 411 31.01 -4.55 -9.20
C VAL A 411 30.35 -5.30 -10.36
N LYS A 412 31.10 -5.54 -11.43
CA LYS A 412 30.58 -6.26 -12.61
C LYS A 412 30.77 -7.77 -12.58
N GLN A 413 31.72 -8.24 -11.76
CA GLN A 413 32.14 -9.63 -11.67
C GLN A 413 32.27 -10.03 -10.20
N ILE A 414 31.81 -11.24 -9.89
CA ILE A 414 31.95 -11.85 -8.57
C ILE A 414 33.26 -12.66 -8.53
N PRO A 415 34.09 -12.54 -7.47
CA PRO A 415 35.34 -13.29 -7.37
C PRO A 415 35.10 -14.79 -7.27
N ALA A 416 35.93 -15.58 -7.95
CA ALA A 416 35.86 -17.04 -7.87
C ALA A 416 36.15 -17.57 -6.45
N ALA A 417 36.91 -16.82 -5.64
CA ALA A 417 37.21 -17.14 -4.25
C ALA A 417 35.96 -17.25 -3.37
N LEU A 418 34.82 -16.65 -3.76
CA LEU A 418 33.55 -16.82 -3.04
C LEU A 418 33.12 -18.30 -2.97
N ALA A 419 33.52 -19.11 -3.96
CA ALA A 419 33.25 -20.56 -3.96
C ALA A 419 34.01 -21.34 -2.86
N GLU A 420 34.91 -20.71 -2.12
CA GLU A 420 35.57 -21.29 -0.95
C GLU A 420 34.68 -21.26 0.31
N LEU A 421 33.59 -20.48 0.31
CA LEU A 421 32.61 -20.39 1.39
C LEU A 421 31.67 -21.62 1.40
N ARG A 422 32.21 -22.80 1.71
CA ARG A 422 31.51 -24.09 1.58
C ARG A 422 30.25 -24.23 2.45
N GLY A 423 30.16 -23.48 3.55
CA GLY A 423 28.98 -23.43 4.44
C GLY A 423 27.97 -22.35 4.09
N LEU A 424 28.13 -21.64 2.97
CA LEU A 424 27.21 -20.58 2.56
C LEU A 424 25.86 -21.18 2.12
N GLN A 425 24.80 -20.77 2.81
CA GLN A 425 23.43 -21.25 2.60
C GLN A 425 22.57 -20.25 1.85
N LYS A 426 22.85 -18.96 2.01
CA LYS A 426 22.06 -17.88 1.43
C LYS A 426 22.96 -16.83 0.77
N LEU A 427 22.73 -16.58 -0.52
CA LEU A 427 23.47 -15.59 -1.31
C LEU A 427 22.51 -14.61 -1.97
N TYR A 428 22.65 -13.33 -1.62
CA TYR A 428 21.87 -12.23 -2.20
C TYR A 428 22.81 -11.25 -2.88
N LEU A 429 22.67 -11.07 -4.19
CA LEU A 429 23.43 -10.11 -4.98
C LEU A 429 22.43 -9.34 -5.84
N THR A 430 21.92 -8.22 -5.36
CA THR A 430 20.80 -7.50 -6.00
C THR A 430 21.16 -6.07 -6.38
N LEU A 431 20.50 -5.51 -7.40
CA LEU A 431 20.70 -4.12 -7.84
C LEU A 431 22.16 -3.78 -8.24
N SER A 432 22.93 -4.77 -8.72
CA SER A 432 24.40 -4.71 -8.70
C SER A 432 25.10 -4.70 -10.06
N GLN A 433 24.35 -4.59 -11.17
CA GLN A 433 24.90 -4.55 -12.53
C GLN A 433 25.81 -5.75 -12.89
N ILE A 434 25.70 -6.87 -12.15
CA ILE A 434 26.54 -8.06 -12.34
C ILE A 434 26.21 -8.70 -13.69
N THR A 435 27.22 -9.05 -14.45
CA THR A 435 27.05 -9.60 -15.81
C THR A 435 27.20 -11.11 -15.90
N SER A 436 27.84 -11.73 -14.89
CA SER A 436 28.03 -13.17 -14.81
C SER A 436 28.28 -13.61 -13.36
N ILE A 437 27.94 -14.87 -13.05
CA ILE A 437 28.27 -15.54 -11.79
C ILE A 437 29.22 -16.71 -12.09
N PRO A 438 30.34 -16.87 -11.36
CA PRO A 438 31.21 -18.03 -11.51
C PRO A 438 30.45 -19.34 -11.25
N GLU A 439 30.69 -20.35 -12.09
CA GLU A 439 30.04 -21.66 -11.98
C GLU A 439 30.20 -22.29 -10.59
N ALA A 440 31.40 -22.18 -10.01
CA ALA A 440 31.69 -22.73 -8.69
C ALA A 440 30.89 -22.07 -7.55
N VAL A 441 30.38 -20.85 -7.74
CA VAL A 441 29.57 -20.14 -6.73
C VAL A 441 28.15 -20.71 -6.66
N LEU A 442 27.50 -20.97 -7.80
CA LEU A 442 26.18 -21.61 -7.81
C LEU A 442 26.23 -23.12 -7.53
N ALA A 443 27.42 -23.72 -7.58
CA ALA A 443 27.68 -25.10 -7.20
C ALA A 443 28.10 -25.28 -5.73
N LEU A 444 27.94 -24.26 -4.88
CA LEU A 444 28.22 -24.36 -3.44
C LEU A 444 27.32 -25.42 -2.78
N PRO A 445 27.89 -26.35 -1.99
CA PRO A 445 27.20 -27.59 -1.61
C PRO A 445 26.05 -27.40 -0.62
N GLU A 446 26.05 -26.31 0.14
CA GLU A 446 25.00 -25.98 1.13
C GLU A 446 24.11 -24.81 0.69
N LEU A 447 24.29 -24.27 -0.53
CA LEU A 447 23.51 -23.12 -0.99
C LEU A 447 22.05 -23.53 -1.22
N GLU A 448 21.14 -22.95 -0.44
CA GLU A 448 19.70 -23.24 -0.47
C GLU A 448 18.90 -22.08 -1.07
N TYR A 449 19.34 -20.84 -0.85
CA TYR A 449 18.64 -19.63 -1.30
C TYR A 449 19.59 -18.74 -2.08
N CYS A 450 19.24 -18.42 -3.33
CA CYS A 450 20.03 -17.53 -4.17
C CYS A 450 19.16 -16.47 -4.84
N VAL A 451 19.47 -15.20 -4.59
CA VAL A 451 18.77 -14.05 -5.18
C VAL A 451 19.79 -13.22 -5.95
N LEU A 452 19.62 -13.17 -7.26
CA LEU A 452 20.45 -12.46 -8.23
C LEU A 452 19.63 -11.42 -9.01
N SER A 453 18.51 -10.98 -8.44
CA SER A 453 17.56 -10.06 -9.06
C SER A 453 18.14 -8.70 -9.38
N HIS A 454 17.63 -8.05 -10.43
CA HIS A 454 18.03 -6.70 -10.85
C HIS A 454 19.54 -6.59 -11.14
N ASN A 455 20.02 -7.45 -12.02
CA ASN A 455 21.39 -7.44 -12.54
C ASN A 455 21.38 -7.47 -14.08
N HIS A 456 22.53 -7.73 -14.70
CA HIS A 456 22.68 -7.84 -16.15
C HIS A 456 23.16 -9.24 -16.56
N LEU A 457 22.71 -10.27 -15.85
CA LEU A 457 23.10 -11.65 -16.17
C LEU A 457 22.54 -12.03 -17.53
N ALA A 458 23.42 -12.37 -18.47
CA ALA A 458 23.03 -12.86 -19.79
C ALA A 458 22.77 -14.38 -19.79
N HIS A 459 23.44 -15.12 -18.90
CA HIS A 459 23.33 -16.57 -18.77
C HIS A 459 23.51 -16.99 -17.31
N LEU A 460 22.94 -18.14 -16.94
CA LEU A 460 23.28 -18.86 -15.72
C LEU A 460 24.27 -20.00 -16.01
N PRO A 461 25.18 -20.33 -15.07
CA PRO A 461 26.04 -21.50 -15.15
C PRO A 461 25.30 -22.82 -15.39
N ALA A 462 25.95 -23.77 -16.08
CA ALA A 462 25.39 -25.09 -16.37
C ALA A 462 25.39 -26.05 -15.16
N HIS A 463 26.10 -25.70 -14.08
CA HIS A 463 26.16 -26.49 -12.85
C HIS A 463 25.61 -25.65 -11.70
N ILE A 464 24.53 -26.15 -11.10
CA ILE A 464 23.82 -25.53 -9.98
C ILE A 464 23.64 -26.61 -8.91
N THR A 465 23.80 -26.25 -7.65
CA THR A 465 23.75 -27.21 -6.54
C THR A 465 22.38 -27.89 -6.42
N PRO A 466 22.33 -29.22 -6.12
CA PRO A 466 21.08 -29.92 -5.85
C PRO A 466 20.41 -29.51 -4.53
N SER A 467 21.10 -28.76 -3.66
CA SER A 467 20.54 -28.21 -2.41
C SER A 467 19.65 -26.98 -2.62
N LEU A 468 19.66 -26.39 -3.81
CA LEU A 468 18.99 -25.11 -4.07
C LEU A 468 17.47 -25.29 -3.98
N ARG A 469 16.84 -24.52 -3.09
CA ARG A 469 15.39 -24.52 -2.84
C ARG A 469 14.69 -23.34 -3.50
N SER A 470 15.38 -22.21 -3.57
CA SER A 470 14.83 -20.96 -4.11
C SER A 470 15.89 -20.24 -4.93
N LEU A 471 15.51 -19.87 -6.16
CA LEU A 471 16.31 -19.06 -7.07
C LEU A 471 15.48 -17.88 -7.60
N SER A 472 15.95 -16.66 -7.36
CA SER A 472 15.41 -15.45 -8.00
C SER A 472 16.45 -14.85 -8.93
N VAL A 473 16.11 -14.72 -10.20
CA VAL A 473 16.95 -14.12 -11.25
C VAL A 473 16.13 -13.14 -12.09
N ASP A 474 15.07 -12.58 -11.50
CA ASP A 474 14.21 -11.62 -12.16
C ASP A 474 14.94 -10.31 -12.48
N ASP A 475 14.46 -9.60 -13.49
CA ASP A 475 15.07 -8.36 -13.99
C ASP A 475 16.56 -8.53 -14.32
N ASN A 476 16.80 -9.38 -15.32
CA ASN A 476 18.11 -9.71 -15.86
C ASN A 476 18.02 -9.76 -17.40
N GLN A 477 19.08 -10.20 -18.07
CA GLN A 477 19.16 -10.28 -19.53
C GLN A 477 19.15 -11.73 -20.03
N LEU A 478 18.53 -12.65 -19.28
CA LEU A 478 18.51 -14.07 -19.60
C LEU A 478 17.64 -14.35 -20.82
N ALA A 479 18.26 -14.80 -21.91
CA ALA A 479 17.53 -15.25 -23.11
C ALA A 479 17.09 -16.73 -23.01
N THR A 480 17.79 -17.53 -22.21
CA THR A 480 17.54 -18.96 -21.99
C THR A 480 17.95 -19.35 -20.56
N LEU A 481 17.56 -20.54 -20.12
CA LEU A 481 17.91 -21.11 -18.82
C LEU A 481 18.60 -22.48 -19.01
N PRO A 482 19.49 -22.91 -18.11
CA PRO A 482 20.13 -24.21 -18.19
C PRO A 482 19.14 -25.34 -17.83
N GLU A 483 19.20 -26.46 -18.56
CA GLU A 483 18.29 -27.62 -18.39
C GLU A 483 18.29 -28.18 -16.96
N VAL A 484 19.43 -28.09 -16.26
CA VAL A 484 19.60 -28.60 -14.89
C VAL A 484 18.58 -28.01 -13.91
N LEU A 485 18.07 -26.80 -14.13
CA LEU A 485 17.07 -26.17 -13.25
C LEU A 485 15.79 -26.99 -13.15
N ALA A 486 15.37 -27.63 -14.24
CA ALA A 486 14.19 -28.50 -14.25
C ALA A 486 14.42 -29.84 -13.54
N GLU A 487 15.69 -30.20 -13.28
CA GLU A 487 16.10 -31.47 -12.69
C GLU A 487 16.50 -31.33 -11.21
N LEU A 488 16.54 -30.11 -10.65
CA LEU A 488 16.94 -29.88 -9.27
C LEU A 488 15.89 -30.45 -8.30
N PRO A 489 16.25 -31.43 -7.44
CA PRO A 489 15.28 -32.15 -6.63
C PRO A 489 14.68 -31.33 -5.48
N ALA A 490 15.36 -30.26 -5.07
CA ALA A 490 14.96 -29.41 -3.95
C ALA A 490 14.35 -28.08 -4.40
N LEU A 491 14.43 -27.72 -5.69
CA LEU A 491 14.02 -26.41 -6.18
C LEU A 491 12.49 -26.31 -6.18
N LYS A 492 11.97 -25.44 -5.31
CA LYS A 492 10.54 -25.19 -5.15
C LYS A 492 10.13 -23.84 -5.71
N TYR A 493 11.02 -22.86 -5.62
CA TYR A 493 10.76 -21.49 -6.06
C TYR A 493 11.75 -21.09 -7.16
N LEU A 494 11.24 -20.64 -8.30
CA LEU A 494 12.02 -20.04 -9.38
C LEU A 494 11.35 -18.78 -9.88
N ASN A 495 12.00 -17.63 -9.72
CA ASN A 495 11.55 -16.37 -10.29
C ASN A 495 12.46 -15.92 -11.43
N ILE A 496 11.86 -15.86 -12.61
CA ILE A 496 12.51 -15.55 -13.89
C ILE A 496 11.77 -14.42 -14.63
N LYS A 497 10.88 -13.69 -13.94
CA LYS A 497 10.17 -12.53 -14.48
C LYS A 497 11.16 -11.47 -14.99
N ARG A 498 10.71 -10.60 -15.90
CA ARG A 498 11.48 -9.48 -16.47
C ARG A 498 12.81 -9.92 -17.09
N ASN A 499 12.81 -11.05 -17.79
CA ASN A 499 13.93 -11.49 -18.63
C ASN A 499 13.49 -11.66 -20.09
N PRO A 500 14.36 -11.40 -21.09
CA PRO A 500 14.05 -11.55 -22.52
C PRO A 500 14.07 -13.03 -22.97
N LEU A 501 13.42 -13.91 -22.21
CA LEU A 501 13.40 -15.36 -22.44
C LEU A 501 12.69 -15.69 -23.75
N VAL A 502 13.38 -16.45 -24.62
CA VAL A 502 12.83 -16.91 -25.91
C VAL A 502 12.50 -18.40 -25.92
N SER A 503 13.00 -19.15 -24.93
CA SER A 503 12.74 -20.58 -24.76
C SER A 503 13.01 -20.99 -23.31
N LEU A 504 12.33 -22.04 -22.86
CA LEU A 504 12.47 -22.61 -21.52
C LEU A 504 12.81 -24.11 -21.60
N PRO A 505 13.71 -24.61 -20.73
CA PRO A 505 13.91 -26.04 -20.52
C PRO A 505 12.62 -26.83 -20.31
N ALA A 506 12.62 -28.08 -20.78
CA ALA A 506 11.49 -28.98 -20.59
C ALA A 506 11.34 -29.31 -19.10
N GLY A 507 10.10 -29.32 -18.59
CA GLY A 507 9.81 -29.67 -17.20
C GLY A 507 9.88 -28.51 -16.20
N LEU A 508 10.29 -27.29 -16.59
CA LEU A 508 10.23 -26.12 -15.69
C LEU A 508 8.82 -25.83 -15.18
N ALA A 509 7.78 -26.17 -15.94
CA ALA A 509 6.38 -26.04 -15.52
C ALA A 509 6.00 -26.94 -14.33
N ASN A 510 6.88 -27.84 -13.89
CA ASN A 510 6.68 -28.70 -12.72
C ASN A 510 7.25 -28.10 -11.43
N ILE A 511 7.96 -26.97 -11.49
CA ILE A 511 8.40 -26.25 -10.30
C ILE A 511 7.16 -25.70 -9.58
N GLU A 512 7.08 -25.94 -8.27
CA GLU A 512 5.92 -25.62 -7.42
C GLU A 512 5.51 -24.15 -7.53
N ASP A 513 6.48 -23.24 -7.41
CA ASP A 513 6.30 -21.80 -7.58
C ASP A 513 7.22 -21.27 -8.68
N LEU A 514 6.71 -21.25 -9.91
CA LEU A 514 7.36 -20.66 -11.07
C LEU A 514 6.79 -19.25 -11.35
N ALA A 515 7.54 -18.24 -10.94
CA ALA A 515 7.25 -16.85 -11.26
C ALA A 515 7.79 -16.48 -12.66
N LEU A 516 6.86 -16.36 -13.61
CA LEU A 516 7.05 -15.96 -15.00
C LEU A 516 5.82 -15.13 -15.42
N GLU A 517 5.96 -14.16 -16.33
CA GLU A 517 4.82 -13.41 -16.86
C GLU A 517 3.82 -14.36 -17.53
N LEU A 518 2.51 -14.15 -17.32
CA LEU A 518 1.46 -15.05 -17.82
C LEU A 518 1.56 -15.24 -19.34
N GLU A 519 1.84 -14.18 -20.09
CA GLU A 519 2.06 -14.20 -21.54
C GLU A 519 3.20 -15.17 -21.94
N LYS A 520 4.29 -15.19 -21.18
CA LYS A 520 5.41 -16.11 -21.41
C LYS A 520 5.08 -17.52 -20.95
N LYS A 521 4.32 -17.70 -19.87
CA LYS A 521 3.80 -19.03 -19.49
C LYS A 521 2.98 -19.63 -20.63
N GLN A 522 2.07 -18.84 -21.21
CA GLN A 522 1.21 -19.27 -22.32
C GLN A 522 1.97 -19.58 -23.61
N THR A 523 3.08 -18.88 -23.89
CA THR A 523 3.84 -19.04 -25.14
C THR A 523 5.00 -20.03 -25.04
N LEU A 524 5.60 -20.20 -23.86
CA LEU A 524 6.82 -20.98 -23.65
C LEU A 524 6.60 -22.30 -22.90
N LEU A 525 5.44 -22.51 -22.26
CA LEU A 525 5.12 -23.72 -21.50
C LEU A 525 3.85 -24.41 -22.02
N ASP A 526 3.65 -25.67 -21.66
CA ASP A 526 2.32 -26.31 -21.80
C ASP A 526 1.38 -25.75 -20.73
N TYR A 527 0.75 -24.64 -21.08
CA TYR A 527 -0.11 -23.86 -20.20
C TYR A 527 -1.60 -24.03 -20.51
N ARG A 528 -1.96 -25.16 -21.13
CA ARG A 528 -3.35 -25.49 -21.43
C ARG A 528 -4.08 -25.88 -20.15
N TYR A 529 -5.31 -25.40 -20.02
CA TYR A 529 -6.19 -25.81 -18.93
C TYR A 529 -6.55 -27.29 -19.08
N PRO A 530 -6.29 -28.15 -18.07
CA PRO A 530 -6.51 -29.59 -18.19
C PRO A 530 -7.98 -29.99 -18.06
N GLY A 531 -8.89 -29.07 -17.66
CA GLY A 531 -10.24 -29.42 -17.22
C GLY A 531 -10.24 -29.97 -15.79
N ALA A 532 -11.30 -29.72 -15.02
CA ALA A 532 -11.45 -30.24 -13.66
C ALA A 532 -11.26 -31.77 -13.57
N ASP A 533 -11.76 -32.50 -14.56
CA ASP A 533 -11.65 -33.97 -14.68
C ASP A 533 -10.38 -34.47 -15.40
N GLY A 534 -9.49 -33.56 -15.81
CA GLY A 534 -8.29 -33.86 -16.59
C GLY A 534 -8.54 -34.31 -18.03
N GLN A 535 -9.79 -34.23 -18.54
CA GLN A 535 -10.15 -34.62 -19.91
C GLN A 535 -10.10 -33.46 -20.92
N GLY A 536 -9.52 -32.32 -20.55
CA GLY A 536 -9.46 -31.10 -21.35
C GLY A 536 -10.76 -30.29 -21.28
N THR A 537 -10.86 -29.25 -22.12
CA THR A 537 -12.03 -28.35 -22.17
C THR A 537 -13.13 -28.84 -23.12
N ILE A 538 -14.37 -28.39 -22.91
CA ILE A 538 -15.47 -28.47 -23.89
C ILE A 538 -15.80 -27.08 -24.44
N PRO A 539 -16.48 -26.97 -25.61
CA PRO A 539 -17.04 -25.71 -26.08
C PRO A 539 -18.07 -25.15 -25.09
N PHE A 540 -18.05 -23.84 -24.89
CA PHE A 540 -19.02 -23.09 -24.11
C PHE A 540 -19.37 -21.78 -24.84
N ASP A 541 -20.54 -21.22 -24.53
CA ASP A 541 -20.99 -19.94 -25.09
C ASP A 541 -20.48 -18.79 -24.22
N ASN A 542 -19.79 -17.81 -24.80
CA ASN A 542 -19.31 -16.65 -24.06
C ASN A 542 -20.35 -15.53 -23.96
N ASP A 543 -21.32 -15.49 -24.88
CA ASP A 543 -22.28 -14.38 -24.97
C ASP A 543 -23.21 -14.35 -23.75
N VAL A 544 -23.46 -15.51 -23.13
CA VAL A 544 -24.32 -15.63 -21.94
C VAL A 544 -23.78 -14.89 -20.70
N PHE A 545 -22.47 -14.57 -20.67
CA PHE A 545 -21.82 -13.89 -19.54
C PHE A 545 -21.80 -12.37 -19.67
N LEU A 546 -22.09 -11.81 -20.85
CA LEU A 546 -21.92 -10.36 -21.13
C LEU A 546 -23.28 -9.65 -21.18
N ALA A 547 -23.35 -8.47 -20.56
CA ALA A 547 -24.58 -7.69 -20.47
C ALA A 547 -25.07 -7.18 -21.83
N ARG A 548 -24.16 -6.95 -22.80
CA ARG A 548 -24.51 -6.48 -24.15
C ARG A 548 -25.45 -7.42 -24.93
N HIS A 549 -25.54 -8.69 -24.54
CA HIS A 549 -26.45 -9.67 -25.14
C HIS A 549 -27.80 -9.76 -24.41
N ASP A 550 -28.00 -8.97 -23.36
CA ASP A 550 -29.28 -8.79 -22.67
C ASP A 550 -29.82 -7.37 -22.93
N PRO A 551 -30.88 -7.21 -23.75
CA PRO A 551 -31.38 -5.88 -24.12
C PRO A 551 -31.84 -5.01 -22.94
N ALA A 552 -32.30 -5.62 -21.84
CA ALA A 552 -32.75 -4.87 -20.67
C ALA A 552 -31.57 -4.31 -19.88
N LEU A 553 -30.54 -5.14 -19.69
CA LEU A 553 -29.31 -4.73 -19.01
C LEU A 553 -28.49 -3.73 -19.84
N LEU A 554 -28.41 -3.92 -21.16
CA LEU A 554 -27.76 -2.96 -22.04
C LEU A 554 -28.45 -1.60 -21.99
N ALA A 555 -29.79 -1.57 -21.99
CA ALA A 555 -30.54 -0.32 -21.86
C ALA A 555 -30.32 0.37 -20.50
N GLN A 556 -30.20 -0.41 -19.43
CA GLN A 556 -29.85 0.09 -18.09
C GLN A 556 -28.45 0.73 -18.09
N LEU A 557 -27.45 0.04 -18.63
CA LEU A 557 -26.08 0.55 -18.74
C LEU A 557 -26.03 1.84 -19.58
N ASP A 558 -26.71 1.85 -20.72
CA ASP A 558 -26.76 3.01 -21.61
C ASP A 558 -27.40 4.24 -20.96
N ALA A 559 -28.40 4.03 -20.11
CA ALA A 559 -29.00 5.11 -19.34
C ALA A 559 -28.03 5.72 -18.33
N VAL A 560 -27.21 4.88 -17.69
CA VAL A 560 -26.17 5.35 -16.75
C VAL A 560 -25.03 6.07 -17.49
N LEU A 561 -24.65 5.58 -18.67
CA LEU A 561 -23.63 6.17 -19.52
C LEU A 561 -24.15 7.32 -20.39
N ALA A 562 -25.32 7.90 -20.11
CA ALA A 562 -25.95 8.90 -20.98
C ALA A 562 -25.20 10.25 -21.01
N ASP A 563 -24.38 10.56 -19.99
CA ASP A 563 -23.55 11.77 -19.96
C ASP A 563 -22.53 11.77 -21.11
N GLU A 564 -22.31 12.93 -21.75
CA GLU A 564 -21.33 13.11 -22.82
C GLU A 564 -19.91 12.76 -22.38
N ALA A 565 -19.61 12.83 -21.07
CA ALA A 565 -18.33 12.41 -20.50
C ALA A 565 -18.00 10.93 -20.77
N TRP A 566 -19.00 10.07 -20.95
CA TRP A 566 -18.81 8.64 -21.22
C TRP A 566 -18.66 8.30 -22.71
N GLU A 567 -18.93 9.25 -23.61
CA GLU A 567 -18.92 8.99 -25.06
C GLU A 567 -17.61 8.35 -25.58
N PRO A 568 -16.40 8.76 -25.12
CA PRO A 568 -15.15 8.14 -25.56
C PRO A 568 -14.99 6.68 -25.12
N TYR A 569 -15.65 6.28 -24.02
CA TYR A 569 -15.43 5.00 -23.35
C TYR A 569 -16.60 4.03 -23.50
N ARG A 570 -17.77 4.50 -23.98
CA ARG A 570 -19.04 3.78 -24.00
C ARG A 570 -18.94 2.38 -24.60
N GLU A 571 -18.32 2.24 -25.77
CA GLU A 571 -18.17 0.95 -26.44
C GLU A 571 -17.27 -0.01 -25.66
N ALA A 572 -16.13 0.48 -25.15
CA ALA A 572 -15.22 -0.33 -24.35
C ALA A 572 -15.88 -0.82 -23.04
N ILE A 573 -16.67 0.05 -22.38
CA ILE A 573 -17.43 -0.33 -21.18
C ILE A 573 -18.53 -1.35 -21.53
N ARG A 574 -19.24 -1.20 -22.65
CA ARG A 574 -20.24 -2.17 -23.13
C ARG A 574 -19.63 -3.54 -23.40
N ASP A 575 -18.41 -3.59 -23.92
CA ASP A 575 -17.70 -4.84 -24.20
C ASP A 575 -17.23 -5.57 -22.94
N LEU A 576 -16.95 -4.82 -21.85
CA LEU A 576 -16.54 -5.37 -20.55
C LEU A 576 -17.71 -5.65 -19.60
N ALA A 577 -18.88 -5.07 -19.83
CA ALA A 577 -20.02 -5.17 -18.93
C ALA A 577 -20.52 -6.61 -18.77
N LEU A 578 -20.55 -7.09 -17.52
CA LEU A 578 -20.96 -8.46 -17.18
C LEU A 578 -22.45 -8.56 -16.88
N ARG A 579 -23.07 -9.65 -17.35
CA ARG A 579 -24.42 -10.06 -16.97
C ARG A 579 -24.38 -10.65 -15.56
N THR A 580 -24.63 -9.81 -14.58
CA THR A 580 -24.44 -10.11 -13.16
C THR A 580 -25.77 -10.49 -12.50
N ILE A 581 -25.71 -11.36 -11.49
CA ILE A 581 -26.78 -11.45 -10.49
C ILE A 581 -26.32 -10.67 -9.26
N ALA A 582 -27.01 -9.58 -8.94
CA ALA A 582 -26.85 -8.88 -7.67
C ALA A 582 -27.53 -9.69 -6.55
N LEU A 583 -26.85 -9.83 -5.42
CA LEU A 583 -27.31 -10.59 -4.26
C LEU A 583 -27.26 -9.70 -3.02
N GLU A 584 -28.44 -9.50 -2.40
CA GLU A 584 -28.62 -8.72 -1.18
C GLU A 584 -28.98 -9.67 -0.03
N THR A 585 -28.22 -9.65 1.07
CA THR A 585 -28.62 -10.28 2.33
C THR A 585 -29.79 -9.51 2.93
N THR A 586 -30.88 -10.18 3.30
CA THR A 586 -32.12 -9.52 3.76
C THR A 586 -32.38 -9.77 5.24
N GLU A 587 -33.34 -10.61 5.57
CA GLU A 587 -33.70 -10.99 6.93
C GLU A 587 -32.91 -12.22 7.40
N PRO A 588 -32.75 -12.41 8.73
CA PRO A 588 -32.18 -13.63 9.29
C PRO A 588 -32.94 -14.87 8.82
N ASP A 589 -32.21 -15.95 8.57
CA ASP A 589 -32.77 -17.25 8.22
C ASP A 589 -32.81 -18.15 9.48
N ASP A 590 -33.99 -18.68 9.79
CA ASP A 590 -34.23 -19.54 10.95
C ASP A 590 -34.16 -21.04 10.62
N TYR A 591 -33.71 -21.39 9.41
CA TYR A 591 -33.60 -22.75 8.87
C TYR A 591 -34.94 -23.47 8.65
N SER A 592 -36.06 -22.74 8.64
CA SER A 592 -37.40 -23.32 8.39
C SER A 592 -37.66 -23.67 6.93
N ASP A 593 -37.06 -22.94 5.99
CA ASP A 593 -37.20 -23.14 4.54
C ASP A 593 -35.92 -23.75 3.97
N THR A 594 -35.87 -25.08 3.79
CA THR A 594 -34.66 -25.75 3.28
C THR A 594 -34.42 -25.46 1.80
N GLY A 595 -33.16 -25.26 1.43
CA GLY A 595 -32.73 -25.16 0.04
C GLY A 595 -32.97 -23.79 -0.60
N ASN A 596 -33.29 -22.78 0.20
CA ASN A 596 -33.28 -21.38 -0.24
C ASN A 596 -31.85 -20.88 -0.54
N THR A 597 -31.73 -19.72 -1.17
CA THR A 597 -30.45 -19.01 -1.24
C THR A 597 -30.17 -18.33 0.11
N ARG A 598 -29.00 -18.62 0.69
CA ARG A 598 -28.59 -18.13 2.03
C ARG A 598 -27.09 -17.85 2.07
N PHE A 599 -26.70 -16.83 2.84
CA PHE A 599 -25.32 -16.55 3.22
C PHE A 599 -25.16 -16.70 4.74
N GLY A 600 -24.01 -17.22 5.17
CA GLY A 600 -23.74 -17.54 6.56
C GLY A 600 -24.55 -18.73 7.10
N GLY A 601 -24.23 -19.13 8.32
CA GLY A 601 -24.85 -20.25 9.03
C GLY A 601 -24.25 -21.61 8.65
N LEU A 602 -25.12 -22.61 8.56
CA LEU A 602 -24.79 -23.96 8.10
C LEU A 602 -25.58 -24.28 6.81
N PRO A 603 -25.09 -25.23 5.98
CA PRO A 603 -25.74 -25.61 4.72
C PRO A 603 -26.90 -26.60 4.90
N ASP A 604 -27.90 -26.54 4.02
CA ASP A 604 -28.92 -27.59 3.89
C ASP A 604 -28.42 -28.73 2.99
N LEU A 605 -27.46 -29.53 3.47
CA LEU A 605 -26.87 -30.61 2.68
C LEU A 605 -27.84 -31.80 2.53
N PRO A 606 -27.84 -32.51 1.39
CA PRO A 606 -28.51 -33.80 1.26
C PRO A 606 -28.02 -34.81 2.31
N ALA A 607 -28.89 -35.74 2.71
CA ALA A 607 -28.55 -36.75 3.72
C ALA A 607 -27.37 -37.66 3.34
N ASN A 608 -27.06 -37.80 2.04
CA ASN A 608 -25.96 -38.60 1.50
C ASN A 608 -24.68 -37.78 1.20
N VAL A 609 -24.66 -36.48 1.54
CA VAL A 609 -23.50 -35.62 1.38
C VAL A 609 -22.98 -35.27 2.77
N ASP A 610 -21.75 -35.71 3.04
CA ASP A 610 -21.07 -35.38 4.29
C ASP A 610 -20.62 -33.92 4.30
N TYR A 611 -20.49 -33.34 5.50
CA TYR A 611 -19.93 -32.00 5.65
C TYR A 611 -18.45 -32.01 5.22
N PRO A 612 -18.00 -31.07 4.37
CA PRO A 612 -16.64 -31.09 3.85
C PRO A 612 -15.60 -30.84 4.95
N THR A 613 -14.47 -31.56 4.88
CA THR A 613 -13.38 -31.48 5.87
C THR A 613 -12.01 -31.43 5.22
N PHE A 614 -11.03 -30.86 5.90
CA PHE A 614 -9.61 -30.83 5.51
C PHE A 614 -8.71 -31.10 6.72
N ALA A 615 -7.42 -31.35 6.46
CA ALA A 615 -6.40 -31.43 7.50
C ALA A 615 -5.72 -30.07 7.65
N ASN A 616 -5.75 -29.49 8.86
CA ASN A 616 -5.06 -28.22 9.11
C ASN A 616 -3.53 -28.42 9.23
N TYR A 617 -2.79 -27.33 9.48
CA TYR A 617 -1.32 -27.36 9.57
C TYR A 617 -0.78 -28.24 10.71
N GLN A 618 -1.61 -28.52 11.73
CA GLN A 618 -1.28 -29.43 12.83
C GLN A 618 -1.62 -30.90 12.51
N GLY A 619 -2.26 -31.15 11.35
CA GLY A 619 -2.73 -32.47 10.92
C GLY A 619 -4.08 -32.88 11.52
N GLU A 620 -4.81 -31.95 12.14
CA GLU A 620 -6.13 -32.19 12.71
C GLU A 620 -7.21 -32.09 11.63
N THR A 621 -8.24 -32.93 11.69
CA THR A 621 -9.39 -32.86 10.78
C THR A 621 -10.35 -31.75 11.23
N LYS A 622 -10.52 -30.75 10.37
CA LYS A 622 -11.39 -29.59 10.58
C LYS A 622 -12.44 -29.48 9.48
N GLY A 623 -13.59 -28.93 9.81
CA GLY A 623 -14.64 -28.62 8.84
C GLY A 623 -14.30 -27.34 8.07
N PHE A 624 -14.64 -27.31 6.78
CA PHE A 624 -14.57 -26.04 6.04
C PHE A 624 -15.64 -25.08 6.55
N GLN A 625 -15.32 -23.79 6.64
CA GLN A 625 -16.27 -22.73 6.96
C GLN A 625 -17.27 -22.54 5.81
N PHE A 626 -18.56 -22.56 6.14
CA PHE A 626 -19.63 -22.34 5.16
C PHE A 626 -19.82 -20.85 4.88
N ILE A 627 -19.86 -20.48 3.60
CA ILE A 627 -20.04 -19.10 3.15
C ILE A 627 -21.45 -18.89 2.62
N ALA A 628 -21.89 -19.70 1.67
CA ALA A 628 -23.18 -19.52 1.01
C ALA A 628 -23.74 -20.80 0.40
N GLN A 629 -25.07 -20.86 0.27
CA GLN A 629 -25.77 -21.79 -0.62
C GLN A 629 -26.60 -21.00 -1.63
N LEU A 630 -26.53 -21.37 -2.91
CA LEU A 630 -27.26 -20.72 -4.00
C LEU A 630 -28.21 -21.72 -4.65
N ASN A 631 -29.51 -21.45 -4.58
CA ASN A 631 -30.51 -22.26 -5.27
C ASN A 631 -30.52 -21.88 -6.76
N CYS A 632 -30.08 -22.80 -7.61
CA CYS A 632 -29.93 -22.55 -9.04
C CYS A 632 -31.29 -22.37 -9.75
N ALA A 633 -32.36 -22.99 -9.25
CA ALA A 633 -33.71 -22.83 -9.80
C ALA A 633 -34.27 -21.43 -9.54
N ASP A 634 -34.04 -20.87 -8.34
CA ASP A 634 -34.46 -19.52 -7.99
C ASP A 634 -33.72 -18.47 -8.83
N LEU A 635 -32.41 -18.68 -9.05
CA LEU A 635 -31.58 -17.77 -9.85
C LEU A 635 -31.77 -17.93 -11.36
N ALA A 636 -32.44 -19.00 -11.81
CA ALA A 636 -32.58 -19.37 -13.20
C ALA A 636 -33.28 -18.28 -14.06
N ALA A 637 -34.16 -17.47 -13.48
CA ALA A 637 -34.85 -16.42 -14.22
C ALA A 637 -33.94 -15.24 -14.61
N HIS A 638 -32.80 -15.08 -13.94
CA HIS A 638 -31.93 -13.90 -14.05
C HIS A 638 -30.73 -14.11 -14.99
N GLN A 639 -30.34 -15.36 -15.22
CA GLN A 639 -29.12 -15.73 -15.97
C GLN A 639 -29.30 -16.99 -16.84
N ALA A 640 -28.31 -17.30 -17.67
CA ALA A 640 -28.28 -18.48 -18.54
C ALA A 640 -27.01 -19.36 -18.43
N TYR A 641 -26.09 -19.06 -17.52
CA TYR A 641 -24.79 -19.73 -17.36
C TYR A 641 -24.69 -20.73 -16.19
N LEU A 642 -25.40 -20.51 -15.06
CA LEU A 642 -25.44 -21.50 -13.97
C LEU A 642 -26.37 -22.67 -14.34
N PRO A 643 -26.26 -23.82 -13.65
CA PRO A 643 -27.26 -24.87 -13.69
C PRO A 643 -28.69 -24.32 -13.53
N ARG A 644 -29.67 -25.01 -14.12
CA ARG A 644 -31.09 -24.60 -14.07
C ARG A 644 -31.85 -25.14 -12.87
N SER A 645 -31.26 -26.09 -12.15
CA SER A 645 -31.77 -26.77 -10.96
C SER A 645 -30.61 -27.14 -10.05
N GLY A 646 -30.93 -27.56 -8.83
CA GLY A 646 -29.93 -27.92 -7.83
C GLY A 646 -29.46 -26.75 -6.98
N THR A 647 -28.52 -27.04 -6.09
CA THR A 647 -27.94 -26.08 -5.14
C THR A 647 -26.43 -26.13 -5.22
N LEU A 648 -25.82 -24.95 -5.26
CA LEU A 648 -24.37 -24.76 -5.09
C LEU A 648 -24.08 -24.40 -3.63
N TYR A 649 -23.09 -25.04 -3.04
CA TYR A 649 -22.63 -24.76 -1.67
C TYR A 649 -21.17 -24.33 -1.72
N PHE A 650 -20.83 -23.24 -1.04
CA PHE A 650 -19.52 -22.61 -1.05
C PHE A 650 -18.89 -22.67 0.33
N PHE A 651 -17.68 -23.17 0.39
CA PHE A 651 -16.92 -23.28 1.63
C PHE A 651 -15.46 -22.84 1.44
N ILE A 652 -14.85 -22.37 2.53
CA ILE A 652 -13.42 -22.02 2.61
C ILE A 652 -12.76 -22.69 3.82
N SER A 653 -11.46 -22.98 3.75
CA SER A 653 -10.71 -23.53 4.89
C SER A 653 -10.43 -22.50 5.99
N GLY A 654 -10.44 -21.21 5.67
CA GLY A 654 -10.15 -20.08 6.57
C GLY A 654 -9.60 -18.90 5.76
N GLN A 655 -9.35 -17.75 6.40
CA GLN A 655 -8.88 -16.53 5.72
C GLN A 655 -7.34 -16.49 5.51
N GLU A 656 -6.56 -17.13 6.38
CA GLU A 656 -5.09 -17.12 6.32
C GLU A 656 -4.51 -18.07 5.25
N SER A 657 -5.21 -19.16 4.98
CA SER A 657 -4.88 -20.12 3.92
C SER A 657 -6.19 -20.58 3.30
N ILE A 658 -6.52 -19.97 2.16
CA ILE A 658 -7.82 -20.14 1.51
C ILE A 658 -7.76 -21.31 0.53
N GLN A 659 -8.47 -22.37 0.86
CA GLN A 659 -8.85 -23.44 -0.05
C GLN A 659 -10.35 -23.40 -0.23
N ALA A 660 -10.82 -23.40 -1.48
CA ALA A 660 -12.24 -23.51 -1.76
C ALA A 660 -12.69 -24.96 -1.84
N HIS A 661 -13.90 -25.21 -1.34
CA HIS A 661 -14.66 -26.40 -1.64
C HIS A 661 -16.03 -26.00 -2.13
N VAL A 662 -16.38 -26.38 -3.37
CA VAL A 662 -17.68 -26.07 -3.97
C VAL A 662 -18.39 -27.36 -4.31
N ILE A 663 -19.60 -27.52 -3.78
CA ILE A 663 -20.43 -28.71 -4.00
C ILE A 663 -21.64 -28.30 -4.83
N HIS A 664 -21.89 -29.03 -5.92
CA HIS A 664 -23.12 -28.92 -6.69
C HIS A 664 -23.96 -30.18 -6.50
N VAL A 665 -25.21 -30.02 -6.06
CA VAL A 665 -26.17 -31.11 -5.93
C VAL A 665 -27.37 -30.82 -6.80
N ASP A 666 -27.65 -31.72 -7.75
CA ASP A 666 -28.82 -31.65 -8.63
C ASP A 666 -29.73 -32.89 -8.46
N GLY A 667 -31.03 -32.73 -8.69
CA GLY A 667 -32.07 -33.79 -8.57
C GLY A 667 -32.92 -33.75 -7.28
N ASP A 668 -33.87 -34.69 -7.18
CA ASP A 668 -34.79 -34.82 -6.04
C ASP A 668 -34.11 -35.52 -4.86
N ASN A 669 -33.38 -34.72 -4.07
CA ASN A 669 -32.70 -35.16 -2.86
C ASN A 669 -33.38 -34.50 -1.66
N SER A 670 -33.90 -35.30 -0.73
CA SER A 670 -34.41 -34.79 0.54
C SER A 670 -33.28 -34.07 1.29
N LEU A 671 -33.33 -32.75 1.31
CA LEU A 671 -32.38 -31.92 2.03
C LEU A 671 -32.56 -32.13 3.54
N ARG A 672 -31.44 -32.21 4.26
CA ARG A 672 -31.42 -32.14 5.71
C ARG A 672 -31.27 -30.67 6.08
N SER A 673 -32.15 -30.16 6.94
CA SER A 673 -32.05 -28.78 7.43
C SER A 673 -30.71 -28.59 8.13
N ALA A 674 -30.09 -27.43 7.93
CA ALA A 674 -28.91 -26.98 8.65
C ALA A 674 -29.08 -27.07 10.18
N SER A 675 -30.30 -26.90 10.71
CA SER A 675 -30.60 -27.06 12.15
C SER A 675 -30.42 -28.49 12.68
N GLU A 676 -30.37 -29.49 11.80
CA GLU A 676 -30.13 -30.89 12.13
C GLU A 676 -28.65 -31.28 12.06
N LEU A 677 -27.78 -30.38 11.57
CA LEU A 677 -26.34 -30.59 11.56
C LEU A 677 -25.75 -30.35 12.95
N SER A 678 -25.14 -31.37 13.53
CA SER A 678 -24.42 -31.27 14.81
C SER A 678 -22.95 -30.88 14.55
N ILE A 679 -22.73 -29.63 14.12
CA ILE A 679 -21.40 -29.06 13.89
C ILE A 679 -21.10 -28.05 14.99
N ASP A 680 -19.96 -28.23 15.66
CA ASP A 680 -19.47 -27.33 16.72
C ASP A 680 -18.60 -26.21 16.10
N GLU A 681 -18.57 -25.02 16.73
CA GLU A 681 -17.67 -23.94 16.32
C GLU A 681 -16.20 -24.38 16.43
N ASP A 682 -15.83 -25.16 17.44
CA ASP A 682 -14.47 -25.70 17.62
C ASP A 682 -14.04 -26.63 16.46
N PHE A 683 -15.00 -27.16 15.69
CA PHE A 683 -14.74 -27.99 14.51
C PHE A 683 -14.38 -27.16 13.27
N ILE A 684 -14.80 -25.90 13.22
CA ILE A 684 -14.46 -24.96 12.14
C ILE A 684 -13.17 -24.24 12.52
N ASP A 685 -12.16 -24.30 11.65
CA ASP A 685 -10.85 -23.68 11.91
C ASP A 685 -10.85 -22.19 11.52
N ALA A 686 -11.75 -21.40 12.10
CA ALA A 686 -11.91 -19.97 11.79
C ALA A 686 -12.06 -19.14 13.07
N ASP A 687 -11.33 -18.03 13.15
CA ASP A 687 -11.34 -17.11 14.30
C ASP A 687 -12.72 -16.45 14.53
N ASP A 688 -13.54 -16.36 13.48
CA ASP A 688 -14.88 -15.74 13.51
C ASP A 688 -16.03 -16.71 13.87
N GLY A 689 -15.75 -18.01 14.02
CA GLY A 689 -16.77 -19.03 14.27
C GLY A 689 -17.75 -19.25 13.10
N ILE A 690 -18.98 -19.66 13.41
CA ILE A 690 -20.05 -19.87 12.43
C ILE A 690 -20.80 -18.55 12.23
N TYR A 691 -20.76 -18.01 11.01
CA TYR A 691 -21.47 -16.77 10.67
C TYR A 691 -22.98 -16.88 10.89
N PRO A 692 -23.67 -15.81 11.33
CA PRO A 692 -25.13 -15.75 11.34
C PRO A 692 -25.78 -16.01 9.96
N PRO A 693 -26.86 -16.80 9.88
CA PRO A 693 -27.56 -17.11 8.64
C PRO A 693 -28.51 -15.99 8.19
N PHE A 694 -28.44 -15.60 6.91
CA PHE A 694 -29.32 -14.59 6.28
C PHE A 694 -29.87 -15.07 4.93
N ARG A 695 -31.16 -14.78 4.71
CA ARG A 695 -31.81 -14.98 3.40
C ARG A 695 -31.26 -14.00 2.38
N VAL A 696 -31.45 -14.32 1.09
CA VAL A 696 -30.95 -13.50 -0.01
C VAL A 696 -32.02 -13.16 -1.02
N ALA A 697 -32.10 -11.89 -1.38
CA ALA A 697 -32.81 -11.42 -2.56
C ALA A 697 -31.86 -11.32 -3.75
N ALA A 698 -32.34 -11.67 -4.94
CA ALA A 698 -31.54 -11.68 -6.16
C ALA A 698 -32.20 -10.88 -7.28
N ALA A 699 -31.40 -10.18 -8.09
CA ALA A 699 -31.88 -9.46 -9.26
C ALA A 699 -30.82 -9.42 -10.38
N PRO A 700 -31.21 -9.29 -11.66
CA PRO A 700 -30.26 -9.09 -12.73
C PRO A 700 -29.67 -7.67 -12.64
N TRP A 701 -28.36 -7.56 -12.86
CA TRP A 701 -27.61 -6.31 -12.72
C TRP A 701 -26.44 -6.25 -13.73
N VAL A 702 -25.88 -5.06 -13.92
CA VAL A 702 -24.68 -4.83 -14.74
C VAL A 702 -23.51 -4.50 -13.82
N SER A 703 -22.47 -5.34 -13.87
CA SER A 703 -21.19 -5.06 -13.22
C SER A 703 -20.16 -4.64 -14.27
N VAL A 704 -19.39 -3.61 -13.93
CA VAL A 704 -18.25 -3.08 -14.70
C VAL A 704 -17.00 -3.11 -13.82
N PRO A 705 -15.78 -3.18 -14.39
CA PRO A 705 -14.57 -3.25 -13.58
C PRO A 705 -14.34 -1.96 -12.80
N SER A 706 -13.56 -2.07 -11.72
CA SER A 706 -12.87 -0.92 -11.17
C SER A 706 -11.84 -0.42 -12.18
N PHE A 707 -11.75 0.89 -12.37
CA PHE A 707 -10.76 1.51 -13.25
C PHE A 707 -9.49 1.93 -12.50
N TYR A 708 -9.26 1.40 -11.29
CA TYR A 708 -8.08 1.69 -10.48
C TYR A 708 -6.77 1.17 -11.11
N SER A 709 -6.84 0.05 -11.86
CA SER A 709 -5.72 -0.51 -12.62
C SER A 709 -6.23 -1.04 -13.95
N THR A 710 -6.26 -0.19 -14.96
CA THR A 710 -6.76 -0.52 -16.30
C THR A 710 -5.82 -1.42 -17.08
N GLU A 711 -4.52 -1.42 -16.74
CA GLU A 711 -3.50 -2.32 -17.31
C GLU A 711 -3.86 -3.80 -17.16
N SER A 712 -4.58 -4.16 -16.09
CA SER A 712 -5.05 -5.53 -15.82
C SER A 712 -6.17 -5.99 -16.77
N PHE A 713 -6.77 -5.09 -17.56
CA PHE A 713 -7.86 -5.38 -18.49
C PHE A 713 -7.39 -5.24 -19.96
N ALA A 714 -6.54 -6.17 -20.40
CA ALA A 714 -5.96 -6.21 -21.75
C ALA A 714 -6.98 -6.10 -22.92
N LEU A 715 -8.26 -6.35 -22.67
CA LEU A 715 -9.37 -6.26 -23.63
C LEU A 715 -9.72 -4.81 -24.06
N ALA A 716 -9.32 -3.79 -23.31
CA ALA A 716 -9.68 -2.40 -23.59
C ALA A 716 -8.73 -1.65 -24.55
N GLY A 717 -7.59 -2.24 -24.92
CA GLY A 717 -6.68 -1.68 -25.93
C GLY A 717 -6.14 -0.28 -25.62
N GLY A 718 -6.03 0.08 -24.34
CA GLY A 718 -5.57 1.40 -23.89
C GLY A 718 -6.64 2.50 -23.86
N VAL A 719 -7.88 2.19 -24.28
CA VAL A 719 -8.96 3.18 -24.39
C VAL A 719 -9.45 3.66 -23.03
N LEU A 720 -9.37 2.78 -22.02
CA LEU A 720 -9.86 3.04 -20.67
C LEU A 720 -8.79 3.64 -19.75
N ASP A 721 -7.51 3.62 -20.13
CA ASP A 721 -6.39 4.13 -19.33
C ASP A 721 -6.61 5.54 -18.76
N PRO A 722 -7.23 6.50 -19.48
CA PRO A 722 -7.51 7.81 -18.90
C PRO A 722 -8.43 7.78 -17.67
N LEU A 723 -9.24 6.72 -17.48
CA LEU A 723 -10.16 6.58 -16.36
C LEU A 723 -9.45 6.31 -15.03
N GLU A 724 -8.18 5.86 -15.03
CA GLU A 724 -7.40 5.65 -13.80
C GLU A 724 -7.24 6.93 -12.97
N GLU A 725 -7.24 8.09 -13.62
CA GLU A 725 -7.09 9.40 -12.96
C GLU A 725 -8.44 10.12 -12.74
N GLU A 726 -9.56 9.57 -13.21
CA GLU A 726 -10.89 10.19 -13.19
C GLU A 726 -11.79 9.64 -12.07
N TYR A 727 -11.27 9.61 -10.85
CA TYR A 727 -11.90 8.99 -9.68
C TYR A 727 -13.37 9.39 -9.47
N GLU A 728 -13.69 10.69 -9.48
CA GLU A 728 -15.05 11.18 -9.28
C GLU A 728 -16.03 10.67 -10.35
N LEU A 729 -15.56 10.58 -11.60
CA LEU A 729 -16.36 10.08 -12.72
C LEU A 729 -16.61 8.58 -12.56
N THR A 730 -15.57 7.81 -12.22
CA THR A 730 -15.65 6.35 -12.06
C THR A 730 -16.43 5.92 -10.83
N GLU A 731 -16.29 6.63 -9.69
CA GLU A 731 -17.13 6.39 -8.50
C GLU A 731 -18.60 6.74 -8.79
N GLY A 732 -18.83 7.82 -9.53
CA GLY A 732 -20.17 8.19 -10.00
C GLY A 732 -20.82 7.09 -10.85
N LEU A 733 -20.05 6.43 -11.72
CA LEU A 733 -20.54 5.28 -12.50
C LEU A 733 -20.97 4.12 -11.60
N THR A 734 -20.10 3.72 -10.67
CA THR A 734 -20.38 2.62 -9.72
C THR A 734 -21.64 2.91 -8.92
N HIS A 735 -21.74 4.10 -8.31
CA HIS A 735 -22.92 4.50 -7.52
C HIS A 735 -24.21 4.53 -8.34
N ASN A 736 -24.14 5.00 -9.58
CA ASN A 736 -25.32 5.04 -10.45
C ASN A 736 -25.75 3.65 -10.91
N LEU A 737 -24.80 2.73 -11.14
CA LEU A 737 -25.11 1.32 -11.43
C LEU A 737 -25.72 0.62 -10.22
N GLU A 738 -25.20 0.86 -9.01
CA GLU A 738 -25.76 0.33 -7.76
C GLU A 738 -27.20 0.80 -7.56
N LYS A 739 -27.46 2.09 -7.74
CA LYS A 739 -28.83 2.66 -7.69
C LYS A 739 -29.77 2.10 -8.75
N ALA A 740 -29.24 1.68 -9.89
CA ALA A 740 -30.05 1.10 -10.95
C ALA A 740 -30.45 -0.35 -10.62
N SER A 741 -29.77 -1.02 -9.68
CA SER A 741 -30.08 -2.37 -9.26
C SER A 741 -31.41 -2.45 -8.48
N PRO A 742 -32.26 -3.46 -8.73
CA PRO A 742 -33.48 -3.67 -7.94
C PRO A 742 -33.25 -4.08 -6.48
N VAL A 743 -32.05 -4.57 -6.16
CA VAL A 743 -31.60 -4.98 -4.82
C VAL A 743 -30.21 -4.42 -4.57
N GLU A 744 -29.79 -4.29 -3.32
CA GLU A 744 -28.44 -3.82 -2.98
C GLU A 744 -27.39 -4.86 -3.46
N PRO A 745 -26.49 -4.53 -4.39
CA PRO A 745 -25.57 -5.50 -5.00
C PRO A 745 -24.34 -5.76 -4.10
N THR A 746 -24.57 -6.08 -2.82
CA THR A 746 -23.52 -6.35 -1.82
C THR A 746 -22.68 -7.56 -2.21
N HIS A 747 -23.30 -8.63 -2.72
CA HIS A 747 -22.62 -9.80 -3.24
C HIS A 747 -23.02 -10.01 -4.71
N GLY A 748 -22.31 -10.89 -5.43
CA GLY A 748 -22.62 -11.09 -6.85
C GLY A 748 -22.13 -12.40 -7.47
N VAL A 749 -22.83 -12.84 -8.50
CA VAL A 749 -22.41 -13.94 -9.38
C VAL A 749 -22.10 -13.35 -10.76
N ASN A 750 -20.95 -13.74 -11.34
CA ASN A 750 -20.43 -13.18 -12.59
C ASN A 750 -20.29 -11.65 -12.51
N SER A 751 -19.73 -11.17 -11.40
CA SER A 751 -19.44 -9.75 -11.12
C SER A 751 -17.95 -9.49 -11.10
N TYR A 752 -17.56 -8.22 -11.28
CA TYR A 752 -16.21 -7.79 -10.96
C TYR A 752 -15.99 -7.78 -9.43
N VAL A 753 -14.74 -8.03 -9.07
CA VAL A 753 -14.17 -7.93 -7.72
C VAL A 753 -13.27 -6.70 -7.74
N PHE A 754 -13.28 -5.91 -6.68
CA PHE A 754 -12.29 -4.85 -6.55
C PHE A 754 -10.91 -5.50 -6.31
N MET A 755 -9.91 -5.16 -7.13
CA MET A 755 -8.54 -5.65 -6.97
C MET A 755 -7.57 -4.48 -7.08
N GLN A 756 -6.56 -4.44 -6.21
CA GLN A 756 -5.41 -3.54 -6.36
C GLN A 756 -4.36 -4.10 -7.33
N HIS A 757 -4.42 -5.41 -7.64
CA HIS A 757 -3.43 -6.15 -8.41
C HIS A 757 -4.05 -6.93 -9.60
N ASP A 758 -3.59 -8.18 -9.82
CA ASP A 758 -4.08 -9.05 -10.88
C ASP A 758 -5.59 -9.31 -10.73
N THR A 759 -6.32 -9.44 -11.85
CA THR A 759 -7.75 -9.81 -11.77
C THR A 759 -7.94 -11.23 -11.22
N PRO A 760 -9.11 -11.56 -10.62
CA PRO A 760 -9.39 -12.92 -10.16
C PRO A 760 -9.18 -14.00 -11.23
N GLN A 761 -9.45 -13.65 -12.49
CA GLN A 761 -9.26 -14.52 -13.64
C GLN A 761 -7.78 -14.73 -13.98
N ILE A 762 -6.94 -13.70 -13.85
CA ILE A 762 -5.48 -13.81 -14.03
C ILE A 762 -4.90 -14.69 -12.92
N GLU A 763 -5.33 -14.50 -11.66
CA GLU A 763 -4.93 -15.35 -10.55
C GLU A 763 -5.33 -16.82 -10.77
N ALA A 764 -6.59 -17.06 -11.14
CA ALA A 764 -7.08 -18.40 -11.44
C ALA A 764 -6.32 -19.03 -12.62
N ALA A 765 -6.01 -18.28 -13.68
CA ALA A 765 -5.20 -18.76 -14.79
C ALA A 765 -3.74 -19.01 -14.37
N ASN A 766 -3.20 -18.25 -13.42
CA ASN A 766 -1.88 -18.48 -12.85
C ASN A 766 -1.84 -19.79 -12.04
N ALA A 767 -2.88 -20.07 -11.25
CA ALA A 767 -2.96 -21.26 -10.41
C ALA A 767 -3.36 -22.53 -11.20
N LEU A 768 -4.38 -22.42 -12.06
CA LEU A 768 -5.04 -23.55 -12.70
C LEU A 768 -4.62 -23.76 -14.17
N LYS A 769 -3.82 -22.85 -14.74
CA LYS A 769 -3.46 -22.76 -16.17
C LYS A 769 -4.63 -22.36 -17.05
N GLY A 770 -4.35 -22.07 -18.33
CA GLY A 770 -5.36 -21.63 -19.31
C GLY A 770 -5.31 -20.14 -19.60
N LYS A 771 -6.38 -19.66 -20.23
CA LYS A 771 -6.55 -18.25 -20.61
C LYS A 771 -7.42 -17.56 -19.58
N ALA A 772 -7.03 -16.37 -19.14
CA ALA A 772 -7.80 -15.61 -18.15
C ALA A 772 -9.23 -15.35 -18.63
N GLU A 773 -9.44 -15.05 -19.91
CA GLU A 773 -10.79 -14.81 -20.45
C GLU A 773 -11.71 -16.05 -20.43
N ASP A 774 -11.17 -17.26 -20.25
CA ASP A 774 -11.95 -18.50 -20.14
C ASP A 774 -12.38 -18.79 -18.70
N PHE A 775 -11.97 -17.96 -17.73
CA PHE A 775 -12.41 -18.01 -16.34
C PHE A 775 -13.50 -16.96 -16.05
N MET A 776 -14.30 -17.19 -15.01
CA MET A 776 -15.32 -16.26 -14.53
C MET A 776 -15.46 -16.31 -13.00
N VAL A 777 -15.82 -15.18 -12.38
CA VAL A 777 -16.06 -15.07 -10.92
C VAL A 777 -17.39 -15.72 -10.58
N LEU A 778 -17.36 -16.99 -10.16
CA LEU A 778 -18.52 -17.81 -9.84
C LEU A 778 -19.34 -17.20 -8.70
N LEU A 779 -18.66 -16.62 -7.71
CA LEU A 779 -19.29 -15.91 -6.60
C LEU A 779 -18.30 -14.90 -6.02
N ARG A 780 -18.73 -13.64 -5.84
CA ARG A 780 -18.07 -12.61 -5.04
C ARG A 780 -18.86 -12.42 -3.75
N VAL A 781 -18.17 -12.43 -2.62
CA VAL A 781 -18.74 -12.14 -1.29
C VAL A 781 -17.93 -11.03 -0.64
N SER A 782 -18.48 -9.82 -0.65
CA SER A 782 -17.91 -8.65 0.01
C SER A 782 -18.16 -8.70 1.53
N SER A 783 -17.35 -7.99 2.32
CA SER A 783 -17.61 -7.81 3.75
C SER A 783 -19.02 -7.24 3.99
N ASP A 784 -19.78 -7.85 4.89
CA ASP A 784 -21.18 -7.55 5.14
C ASP A 784 -21.53 -7.71 6.62
N ARG A 785 -22.05 -6.63 7.22
CA ARG A 785 -22.40 -6.56 8.64
C ARG A 785 -23.58 -7.45 9.03
N LYS A 786 -24.46 -7.85 8.08
CA LYS A 786 -25.62 -8.68 8.38
C LYS A 786 -25.21 -10.10 8.81
N PRO A 787 -24.60 -10.93 7.93
CA PRO A 787 -24.02 -12.22 8.30
C PRO A 787 -22.71 -12.07 9.08
N GLY A 788 -22.18 -10.86 9.27
CA GLY A 788 -20.96 -10.60 10.04
C GLY A 788 -19.68 -10.95 9.27
N PHE A 789 -19.71 -10.99 7.94
CA PHE A 789 -18.52 -11.19 7.13
C PHE A 789 -17.58 -10.00 7.27
N CYS A 790 -16.34 -10.28 7.69
CA CYS A 790 -15.26 -9.32 7.79
C CYS A 790 -14.00 -9.97 7.21
N PHE A 791 -13.68 -9.64 5.97
CA PHE A 791 -12.50 -10.17 5.29
C PHE A 791 -11.37 -9.16 5.44
N TRP A 792 -10.56 -9.33 6.49
CA TRP A 792 -9.51 -8.38 6.89
C TRP A 792 -10.04 -6.93 7.00
N ASP A 793 -9.43 -5.95 6.32
CA ASP A 793 -9.85 -4.54 6.32
C ASP A 793 -10.93 -4.30 5.24
N ALA A 794 -12.14 -4.80 5.53
CA ALA A 794 -13.34 -4.66 4.71
C ALA A 794 -13.20 -5.16 3.25
N GLY A 795 -12.49 -6.28 3.08
CA GLY A 795 -12.21 -6.91 1.79
C GLY A 795 -13.34 -7.76 1.20
N GLU A 796 -12.99 -8.52 0.17
CA GLU A 796 -13.87 -9.43 -0.57
C GLU A 796 -13.22 -10.80 -0.72
N ILE A 797 -14.00 -11.88 -0.56
CA ILE A 797 -13.62 -13.21 -1.04
C ILE A 797 -14.30 -13.51 -2.37
N PHE A 798 -13.63 -14.28 -3.22
CA PHE A 798 -14.17 -14.62 -4.53
C PHE A 798 -13.80 -16.04 -4.96
N PHE A 799 -14.72 -16.67 -5.68
CA PHE A 799 -14.59 -18.01 -6.24
C PHE A 799 -14.55 -17.89 -7.76
N VAL A 800 -13.61 -18.56 -8.41
CA VAL A 800 -13.38 -18.45 -9.87
C VAL A 800 -13.39 -19.84 -10.49
N ILE A 801 -14.17 -20.01 -11.56
CA ILE A 801 -14.30 -21.28 -12.27
C ILE A 801 -13.98 -21.10 -13.75
N HIS A 802 -13.40 -22.13 -14.37
CA HIS A 802 -13.25 -22.18 -15.82
C HIS A 802 -14.61 -22.43 -16.48
N LYS A 803 -14.96 -21.64 -17.50
CA LYS A 803 -16.28 -21.68 -18.17
C LYS A 803 -16.62 -23.03 -18.78
N SER A 804 -15.62 -23.81 -19.21
CA SER A 804 -15.86 -25.20 -19.68
C SER A 804 -16.37 -26.13 -18.59
N ASP A 805 -15.90 -25.93 -17.35
CA ASP A 805 -16.23 -26.82 -16.24
C ASP A 805 -17.59 -26.45 -15.69
N LEU A 806 -17.89 -25.15 -15.64
CA LEU A 806 -19.25 -24.65 -15.45
C LEU A 806 -20.22 -25.25 -16.49
N ALA A 807 -19.86 -25.26 -17.77
CA ALA A 807 -20.68 -25.85 -18.83
C ALA A 807 -20.87 -27.38 -18.68
N ARG A 808 -19.94 -28.07 -18.03
CA ARG A 808 -20.09 -29.50 -17.66
C ARG A 808 -20.90 -29.69 -16.38
N GLY A 809 -21.02 -28.65 -15.55
CA GLY A 809 -21.52 -28.76 -14.18
C GLY A 809 -20.53 -29.43 -13.23
N ASP A 810 -19.23 -29.35 -13.52
CA ASP A 810 -18.14 -29.85 -12.66
C ASP A 810 -17.53 -28.69 -11.85
N PHE A 811 -17.72 -28.72 -10.55
CA PHE A 811 -17.28 -27.67 -9.62
C PHE A 811 -16.09 -28.13 -8.75
N SER A 812 -15.45 -29.24 -9.12
CA SER A 812 -14.34 -29.82 -8.34
C SER A 812 -13.03 -29.03 -8.44
N ASN A 813 -12.91 -28.11 -9.41
CA ASN A 813 -11.72 -27.28 -9.61
C ASN A 813 -12.09 -25.78 -9.66
N VAL A 814 -12.29 -25.20 -8.47
CA VAL A 814 -12.60 -23.78 -8.27
C VAL A 814 -11.44 -23.11 -7.55
N TYR A 815 -10.92 -22.04 -8.14
CA TYR A 815 -9.94 -21.16 -7.49
C TYR A 815 -10.65 -20.23 -6.51
N CYS A 816 -9.99 -19.85 -5.42
CA CYS A 816 -10.52 -18.85 -4.50
C CYS A 816 -9.41 -17.95 -3.99
N GLY A 817 -9.72 -16.66 -3.88
CA GLY A 817 -8.84 -15.63 -3.37
C GLY A 817 -9.60 -14.68 -2.45
N LEU A 818 -8.82 -13.83 -1.77
CA LEU A 818 -9.30 -12.77 -0.89
C LEU A 818 -8.48 -11.52 -1.20
N GLU A 819 -9.16 -10.40 -1.36
CA GLU A 819 -8.54 -9.09 -1.51
C GLU A 819 -9.00 -8.16 -0.38
N SER A 820 -8.08 -7.33 0.13
CA SER A 820 -8.38 -6.32 1.15
C SER A 820 -7.48 -5.07 0.94
N SER A 821 -7.79 -4.00 1.67
CA SER A 821 -7.19 -2.66 1.49
C SER A 821 -5.70 -2.58 1.81
#